data_AF-A0AAU9RIM8-F1
#
_entry.id   AF-A0AAU9RIM8-F1
#
_cell.length_a   1.000
_cell.length_b   1.000
_cell.length_c   1.000
_cell.angle_alpha   90.00
_cell.angle_beta   90.00
_cell.angle_gamma   90.00
#
_symmetry.space_group_name_H-M   'P 1'
#
loop_
_entity.id
_entity.type
_entity.pdbx_description
1 polymer ?
#
loop_
_entity_poly.entity_id
_entity_poly.type
_entity_poly.pdbx_seq_one_letter_code
_entity_poly.pdbx_strand_id
1 'polypeptide(L)'
;MPNLDYLLTRPQLFLVLETLEGGSICLLCLSNLISNPRSPTVHVSYALSQLSQAISQAPFLHDLLIYHPHFLVSPLVDALSSFDDEPIARQVTDLVSQLSNIADDSVYGEFLDRIASRLSSSTLAWSCRQVYTLHCLGILLSHQKYDPYHHISDKEAFIFNLVAVFFILAENSEEIRGEIFFVLYKTSMLQYAKEDNDTIDPLFPYSPKLLHLSLEALMKTESDDVRLNCLALLIVLAQRGSFENACKHNMNSEVFCQDDNFKQTTDQVIDGPPLNFLFAEAIKGPLLSSDSEVQVRTLDLIFLYLSRDGSSGNEKALVEENIADYVFEILRLSGCKDPIVTSCLQVLDLLSKAEHAFRQRLAIGFATLFPVLYYVAGVPFHPVQAPTLKLIWKCFSHCPGIVSTSHLEEISFTVSGMLRKYTNGEIGMLPETFSMACSILVAIMKFPSSPGISNFTTAVQEASKHAILICTSNHGKYPILFMHSLYLLKEAYAYSCQKDSTGSIQMELRNCILSVCKTNLLPWFVKVVNEMEEDIVFGVLETCHLILLQDSYIHAVEFANILVTLSWFCFSFGCLGLFPTERMKWIVYQIFSSILDILLGNEFGKPIRDAALHLPSDPTDFLFLLGQKSSNNLELLSCQSAVLLVLYTSSLYDDWFADEKLVLASVEQYILVNSGEFLYEAVDSVPMELLINLYSLYRGLAKMSYQIPYSPEAERIMFHLINENKWDLSSARIHFKSMKWLFQQEKICKPLSCQILKLCQCFYLYGNPILMHESSGKNIDIRTIAELAASEDNFVATLLVYVLKELVEEDDQKPVIISVLGTIAMIINIFPAAADQLCLHGISTAIQSLFYHFGHSSPEMFMVVSRLTFGILHSVHSVSLSEDKAWLAITMKGPALIDHEEGTKTGEILLFVLVLHFFSVRSMPAVLPGMVDWLCFLDQANGLPPFSFISICCKDLCRLIHFGSSPIKLVASYCLLELLTRISKQQTEKSDQLTCSTKWLLSITAVLEGLVFCSDINVALNCSFSLSMILGWDKLDIELRAKQGKNWCRLIVEELAISLAVPSLASKSFMIHHKPAVHVVVALLKLQKDSDWLHSVFDDSCIGGIIKNLSASNVSSEIVLLFKELLNAGYLKDEHIASLSRVFQACRKFWYTNDSQGAKEEHMEKVMAIPEDTAIACQFLMKIISSQTCLDKDSRDCTLKAIDC
;
A
#
# COMPACT_ATOMS: atom_id res chain seq x y z
N MET A 1 -52.99 73.50 -76.19
CA MET A 1 -54.40 73.17 -76.50
C MET A 1 -54.42 71.98 -77.43
N PRO A 2 -55.36 71.02 -77.32
CA PRO A 2 -56.47 70.84 -76.35
C PRO A 2 -56.30 69.53 -75.53
N ASN A 3 -57.00 69.19 -74.43
CA ASN A 3 -58.03 69.74 -73.53
C ASN A 3 -57.94 68.85 -72.26
N LEU A 4 -57.48 69.31 -71.08
CA LEU A 4 -58.28 69.89 -69.98
C LEU A 4 -59.77 69.53 -69.97
N ASP A 5 -60.15 68.49 -69.20
CA ASP A 5 -61.45 68.38 -68.48
C ASP A 5 -61.48 67.21 -67.45
N TYR A 6 -60.32 66.86 -66.86
CA TYR A 6 -60.15 65.66 -66.03
C TYR A 6 -59.58 65.98 -64.64
N LEU A 7 -60.15 66.93 -63.87
CA LEU A 7 -59.47 67.36 -62.63
C LEU A 7 -60.31 67.78 -61.40
N LEU A 8 -61.61 67.46 -61.25
CA LEU A 8 -62.37 67.98 -60.07
C LEU A 8 -63.28 67.04 -59.24
N THR A 9 -63.24 65.71 -59.35
CA THR A 9 -64.12 64.83 -58.51
C THR A 9 -63.52 63.52 -57.99
N ARG A 10 -62.19 63.40 -57.84
CA ARG A 10 -61.57 62.18 -57.28
C ARG A 10 -60.48 62.38 -56.21
N PRO A 11 -60.75 63.03 -55.06
CA PRO A 11 -59.96 62.74 -53.85
C PRO A 11 -60.75 62.04 -52.74
N GLN A 12 -62.10 62.01 -52.79
CA GLN A 12 -62.91 61.53 -51.65
C GLN A 12 -63.28 60.03 -51.68
N LEU A 13 -63.19 59.34 -52.83
CA LEU A 13 -63.61 57.93 -52.94
C LEU A 13 -62.55 56.90 -52.53
N PHE A 14 -61.29 57.30 -52.35
CA PHE A 14 -60.20 56.38 -51.98
C PHE A 14 -60.04 56.20 -50.46
N LEU A 15 -60.65 57.07 -49.65
CA LEU A 15 -60.49 57.05 -48.19
C LEU A 15 -61.53 56.17 -47.47
N VAL A 16 -62.29 55.35 -48.19
CA VAL A 16 -63.29 54.43 -47.63
C VAL A 16 -62.89 53.01 -47.98
N LEU A 17 -62.51 52.22 -46.96
CA LEU A 17 -62.07 50.82 -47.12
C LEU A 17 -63.16 49.85 -46.64
N GLU A 18 -63.46 48.82 -47.42
CA GLU A 18 -64.47 47.81 -47.08
C GLU A 18 -63.93 46.79 -46.07
N THR A 19 -64.74 46.44 -45.08
CA THR A 19 -64.43 45.37 -44.11
C THR A 19 -65.11 44.06 -44.54
N LEU A 20 -64.51 42.92 -44.23
CA LEU A 20 -65.05 41.58 -44.54
C LEU A 20 -66.41 41.30 -43.88
N GLU A 21 -66.77 42.07 -42.85
CA GLU A 21 -68.05 41.97 -42.13
C GLU A 21 -69.19 42.73 -42.83
N GLY A 22 -68.96 43.30 -44.02
CA GLY A 22 -69.97 43.99 -44.83
C GLY A 22 -70.16 45.46 -44.49
N GLY A 23 -69.18 46.09 -43.83
CA GLY A 23 -69.15 47.53 -43.51
C GLY A 23 -68.03 48.27 -44.26
N SER A 24 -67.90 49.58 -44.03
CA SER A 24 -66.80 50.38 -44.59
C SER A 24 -66.26 51.38 -43.57
N ILE A 25 -64.93 51.47 -43.45
CA ILE A 25 -64.25 52.47 -42.59
C ILE A 25 -63.82 53.65 -43.45
N CYS A 26 -64.38 54.83 -43.19
CA CYS A 26 -63.89 56.09 -43.75
C CYS A 26 -62.67 56.55 -42.95
N LEU A 27 -61.47 56.42 -43.52
CA LEU A 27 -60.20 56.80 -42.92
C LEU A 27 -60.16 58.28 -42.51
N LEU A 28 -60.80 59.18 -43.28
CA LEU A 28 -60.89 60.60 -42.92
C LEU A 28 -61.77 60.85 -41.68
N CYS A 29 -62.92 60.19 -41.60
CA CYS A 29 -63.80 60.29 -40.43
C CYS A 29 -63.15 59.67 -39.20
N LEU A 30 -62.48 58.53 -39.37
CA LEU A 30 -61.71 57.85 -38.33
C LEU A 30 -60.59 58.76 -37.80
N SER A 31 -59.78 59.32 -38.71
CA SER A 31 -58.70 60.25 -38.37
C SER A 31 -59.21 61.44 -37.55
N ASN A 32 -60.27 62.12 -38.02
CA ASN A 32 -60.83 63.25 -37.29
C ASN A 32 -61.40 62.85 -35.92
N LEU A 33 -61.93 61.64 -35.77
CA LEU A 33 -62.44 61.13 -34.51
C LEU A 33 -61.30 60.87 -33.51
N ILE A 34 -60.25 60.17 -33.93
CA ILE A 34 -59.15 59.75 -33.04
C ILE A 34 -58.11 60.86 -32.78
N SER A 35 -57.99 61.87 -33.65
CA SER A 35 -57.01 62.96 -33.46
C SER A 35 -57.59 64.18 -32.73
N ASN A 36 -58.89 64.20 -32.45
CA ASN A 36 -59.54 65.32 -31.78
C ASN A 36 -59.62 65.08 -30.26
N PRO A 37 -58.93 65.89 -29.43
CA PRO A 37 -58.92 65.70 -27.97
C PRO A 37 -60.29 65.93 -27.31
N ARG A 38 -61.28 66.48 -28.03
CA ARG A 38 -62.66 66.66 -27.55
C ARG A 38 -63.59 65.51 -27.90
N SER A 39 -63.11 64.49 -28.62
CA SER A 39 -63.92 63.32 -28.98
C SER A 39 -64.25 62.49 -27.73
N PRO A 40 -65.48 61.95 -27.59
CA PRO A 40 -65.81 61.06 -26.49
C PRO A 40 -64.97 59.78 -26.52
N THR A 41 -64.31 59.44 -25.40
CA THR A 41 -63.38 58.30 -25.27
C THR A 41 -64.03 56.97 -25.66
N VAL A 42 -65.31 56.76 -25.34
CA VAL A 42 -66.07 55.55 -25.73
C VAL A 42 -66.13 55.37 -27.25
N HIS A 43 -66.32 56.46 -28.02
CA HIS A 43 -66.35 56.39 -29.48
C HIS A 43 -64.96 56.21 -30.08
N VAL A 44 -63.95 56.83 -29.49
CA VAL A 44 -62.54 56.67 -29.89
C VAL A 44 -62.11 55.22 -29.66
N SER A 45 -62.36 54.66 -28.48
CA SER A 45 -62.00 53.27 -28.16
C SER A 45 -62.74 52.27 -29.04
N TYR A 46 -64.04 52.47 -29.28
CA TYR A 46 -64.78 51.64 -30.23
C TYR A 46 -64.20 51.71 -31.64
N ALA A 47 -63.87 52.92 -32.13
CA ALA A 47 -63.30 53.11 -33.45
C ALA A 47 -61.91 52.47 -33.61
N LEU A 48 -61.06 52.55 -32.58
CA LEU A 48 -59.75 51.87 -32.56
C LEU A 48 -59.90 50.34 -32.53
N SER A 49 -60.86 49.82 -31.77
CA SER A 49 -61.17 48.38 -31.76
C SER A 49 -61.65 47.89 -33.13
N GLN A 50 -62.54 48.65 -33.79
CA GLN A 50 -62.99 48.35 -35.16
C GLN A 50 -61.84 48.43 -36.17
N LEU A 51 -60.95 49.41 -36.04
CA LEU A 51 -59.75 49.52 -36.86
C LEU A 51 -58.81 48.31 -36.66
N SER A 52 -58.59 47.86 -35.42
CA SER A 52 -57.75 46.70 -35.12
C SER A 52 -58.31 45.39 -35.70
N GLN A 53 -59.63 45.20 -35.60
CA GLN A 53 -60.33 44.08 -36.24
C GLN A 53 -60.19 44.13 -37.76
N ALA A 54 -60.36 45.31 -38.37
CA ALA A 54 -60.23 45.50 -39.81
C ALA A 54 -58.79 45.28 -40.31
N ILE A 55 -57.77 45.80 -39.62
CA ILE A 55 -56.34 45.59 -39.93
C ILE A 55 -55.98 44.10 -39.84
N SER A 56 -56.64 43.32 -38.99
CA SER A 56 -56.42 41.88 -38.90
C SER A 56 -56.98 41.10 -40.11
N GLN A 57 -57.75 41.75 -40.98
CA GLN A 57 -58.30 41.17 -42.20
C GLN A 57 -57.36 41.43 -43.39
N ALA A 58 -56.88 40.37 -44.03
CA ALA A 58 -55.89 40.47 -45.12
C ALA A 58 -56.28 41.41 -46.28
N PRO A 59 -57.55 41.46 -46.76
CA PRO A 59 -57.93 42.36 -47.86
C PRO A 59 -57.89 43.84 -47.46
N PHE A 60 -58.45 44.18 -46.30
CA PHE A 60 -58.46 45.55 -45.77
C PHE A 60 -57.03 46.06 -45.52
N LEU A 61 -56.20 45.21 -44.93
CA LEU A 61 -54.79 45.50 -44.67
C LEU A 61 -53.99 45.71 -45.96
N HIS A 62 -54.22 44.87 -46.97
CA HIS A 62 -53.57 44.98 -48.28
C HIS A 62 -53.91 46.32 -48.96
N ASP A 63 -55.19 46.70 -48.98
CA ASP A 63 -55.63 47.96 -49.58
C ASP A 63 -55.11 49.17 -48.79
N LEU A 64 -55.12 49.11 -47.45
CA LEU A 64 -54.55 50.14 -46.59
C LEU A 64 -53.05 50.36 -46.86
N LEU A 65 -52.25 49.27 -46.94
CA LEU A 65 -50.80 49.37 -47.12
C LEU A 65 -50.41 49.76 -48.55
N ILE A 66 -51.16 49.39 -49.59
CA ILE A 66 -50.84 49.75 -50.98
C ILE A 66 -51.21 51.20 -51.28
N TYR A 67 -52.41 51.63 -50.90
CA TYR A 67 -52.94 52.93 -51.33
C TYR A 67 -52.70 54.03 -50.29
N HIS A 68 -52.64 53.66 -49.00
CA HIS A 68 -52.60 54.61 -47.88
C HIS A 68 -51.61 54.24 -46.76
N PRO A 69 -50.36 53.78 -47.06
CA PRO A 69 -49.45 53.24 -46.05
C PRO A 69 -49.13 54.20 -44.89
N HIS A 70 -49.05 55.50 -45.18
CA HIS A 70 -48.68 56.54 -44.22
C HIS A 70 -49.90 57.26 -43.59
N PHE A 71 -51.12 57.00 -44.07
CA PHE A 71 -52.29 57.84 -43.74
C PHE A 71 -52.64 57.79 -42.24
N LEU A 72 -52.51 56.62 -41.62
CA LEU A 72 -52.85 56.42 -40.21
C LEU A 72 -51.73 56.83 -39.24
N VAL A 73 -50.55 57.20 -39.75
CA VAL A 73 -49.39 57.52 -38.89
C VAL A 73 -49.67 58.75 -38.03
N SER A 74 -49.93 59.92 -38.64
CA SER A 74 -50.22 61.15 -37.88
C SER A 74 -51.45 60.98 -36.97
N PRO A 75 -52.58 60.42 -37.44
CA PRO A 75 -53.77 60.33 -36.62
C PRO A 75 -53.62 59.47 -35.36
N LEU A 76 -52.86 58.37 -35.44
CA LEU A 76 -52.57 57.51 -34.29
C LEU A 76 -51.56 58.16 -33.34
N VAL A 77 -50.51 58.84 -33.84
CA VAL A 77 -49.58 59.60 -32.99
C VAL A 77 -50.29 60.76 -32.27
N ASP A 78 -51.22 61.43 -32.94
CA ASP A 78 -52.03 62.50 -32.34
C ASP A 78 -53.00 61.93 -31.29
N ALA A 79 -53.53 60.71 -31.49
CA ALA A 79 -54.37 60.04 -30.48
C ALA A 79 -53.59 59.74 -29.19
N LEU A 80 -52.33 59.28 -29.27
CA LEU A 80 -51.46 59.05 -28.10
C LEU A 80 -51.24 60.30 -27.26
N SER A 81 -51.19 61.47 -27.90
CA SER A 81 -50.94 62.76 -27.23
C SER A 81 -52.22 63.51 -26.82
N SER A 82 -53.39 63.03 -27.25
CA SER A 82 -54.68 63.72 -27.06
C SER A 82 -55.49 63.22 -25.86
N PHE A 83 -55.34 61.96 -25.46
CA PHE A 83 -56.17 61.34 -24.41
C PHE A 83 -55.34 60.88 -23.20
N ASP A 84 -55.89 61.04 -21.99
CA ASP A 84 -55.32 60.55 -20.72
C ASP A 84 -55.84 59.14 -20.33
N ASP A 85 -56.36 58.37 -21.29
CA ASP A 85 -57.03 57.08 -21.04
C ASP A 85 -56.10 55.92 -21.42
N GLU A 86 -55.67 55.14 -20.42
CA GLU A 86 -54.75 54.00 -20.58
C GLU A 86 -55.27 52.92 -21.56
N PRO A 87 -56.54 52.46 -21.50
CA PRO A 87 -57.10 51.57 -22.52
C PRO A 87 -56.97 52.09 -23.95
N ILE A 88 -57.26 53.38 -24.19
CA ILE A 88 -57.11 54.00 -25.52
C ILE A 88 -55.64 54.01 -25.92
N ALA A 89 -54.75 54.45 -25.04
CA ALA A 89 -53.31 54.44 -25.30
C ALA A 89 -52.78 53.05 -25.65
N ARG A 90 -53.23 52.00 -24.95
CA ARG A 90 -52.88 50.61 -25.24
C ARG A 90 -53.39 50.18 -26.62
N GLN A 91 -54.66 50.44 -26.93
CA GLN A 91 -55.23 50.15 -28.25
C GLN A 91 -54.47 50.85 -29.39
N VAL A 92 -54.09 52.12 -29.20
CA VAL A 92 -53.29 52.85 -30.19
C VAL A 92 -51.89 52.25 -30.28
N THR A 93 -51.26 51.91 -29.17
CA THR A 93 -49.92 51.31 -29.14
C THR A 93 -49.89 49.93 -29.83
N ASP A 94 -50.88 49.09 -29.58
CA ASP A 94 -51.03 47.78 -30.23
C ASP A 94 -51.22 47.93 -31.74
N LEU A 95 -52.02 48.90 -32.17
CA LEU A 95 -52.23 49.24 -33.58
C LEU A 95 -50.94 49.75 -34.24
N VAL A 96 -50.22 50.65 -33.58
CA VAL A 96 -48.93 51.18 -34.06
C VAL A 96 -47.90 50.05 -34.17
N SER A 97 -47.83 49.15 -33.19
CA SER A 97 -46.96 47.98 -33.21
C SER A 97 -47.35 46.98 -34.33
N GLN A 98 -48.64 46.70 -34.50
CA GLN A 98 -49.15 45.81 -35.54
C GLN A 98 -48.84 46.36 -36.95
N LEU A 99 -49.10 47.66 -37.18
CA LEU A 99 -48.79 48.30 -38.45
C LEU A 99 -47.28 48.35 -38.72
N SER A 100 -46.48 48.64 -37.69
CA SER A 100 -45.02 48.65 -37.77
C SER A 100 -44.41 47.29 -38.12
N ASN A 101 -45.01 46.20 -37.65
CA ASN A 101 -44.52 44.84 -37.93
C ASN A 101 -44.83 44.37 -39.37
N ILE A 102 -45.98 44.80 -39.88
CA ILE A 102 -46.53 44.33 -41.17
C ILE A 102 -46.09 45.24 -42.32
N ALA A 103 -45.99 46.55 -42.11
CA ALA A 103 -45.65 47.52 -43.14
C ALA A 103 -44.14 47.56 -43.50
N ASP A 104 -43.83 48.28 -44.57
CA ASP A 104 -42.45 48.58 -45.00
C ASP A 104 -41.72 49.49 -43.99
N ASP A 105 -40.39 49.46 -44.01
CA ASP A 105 -39.51 50.24 -43.10
C ASP A 105 -39.81 51.74 -43.09
N SER A 106 -40.37 52.30 -44.18
CA SER A 106 -40.76 53.71 -44.25
C SER A 106 -41.89 54.08 -43.30
N VAL A 107 -42.88 53.20 -43.09
CA VAL A 107 -44.03 53.45 -42.19
C VAL A 107 -43.58 53.33 -40.74
N TYR A 108 -42.77 52.31 -40.44
CA TYR A 108 -42.12 52.14 -39.14
C TYR A 108 -41.23 53.34 -38.78
N GLY A 109 -40.38 53.78 -39.72
CA GLY A 109 -39.52 54.95 -39.56
C GLY A 109 -40.31 56.24 -39.33
N GLU A 110 -41.44 56.45 -40.02
CA GLU A 110 -42.27 57.63 -39.81
C GLU A 110 -42.98 57.62 -38.44
N PHE A 111 -43.44 56.47 -37.95
CA PHE A 111 -43.95 56.35 -36.58
C PHE A 111 -42.89 56.74 -35.55
N LEU A 112 -41.67 56.22 -35.70
CA LEU A 112 -40.55 56.54 -34.82
C LEU A 112 -40.20 58.03 -34.84
N ASP A 113 -40.02 58.62 -36.01
CA ASP A 113 -39.63 60.02 -36.16
C ASP A 113 -40.70 60.97 -35.60
N ARG A 114 -41.98 60.70 -35.88
CA ARG A 114 -43.08 61.53 -35.36
C ARG A 114 -43.24 61.42 -33.85
N ILE A 115 -43.08 60.23 -33.27
CA ILE A 115 -43.15 60.06 -31.82
C ILE A 115 -41.94 60.71 -31.15
N ALA A 116 -40.72 60.53 -31.68
CA ALA A 116 -39.51 61.14 -31.15
C ALA A 116 -39.53 62.67 -31.28
N SER A 117 -39.97 63.22 -32.41
CA SER A 117 -40.09 64.67 -32.63
C SER A 117 -41.13 65.34 -31.72
N ARG A 118 -42.22 64.64 -31.38
CA ARG A 118 -43.17 65.09 -30.36
C ARG A 118 -42.48 65.23 -29.01
N LEU A 119 -41.75 64.20 -28.57
CA LEU A 119 -40.99 64.21 -27.32
C LEU A 119 -39.83 65.23 -27.32
N SER A 120 -39.32 65.60 -28.50
CA SER A 120 -38.24 66.60 -28.68
C SER A 120 -38.74 68.05 -28.65
N SER A 121 -40.05 68.28 -28.58
CA SER A 121 -40.61 69.64 -28.55
C SER A 121 -40.63 70.22 -27.13
N SER A 122 -40.00 71.39 -26.93
CA SER A 122 -39.84 72.06 -25.62
C SER A 122 -41.12 72.63 -25.00
N THR A 123 -42.29 72.28 -25.54
CA THR A 123 -43.61 72.85 -25.19
C THR A 123 -44.47 71.92 -24.34
N LEU A 124 -43.92 70.81 -23.86
CA LEU A 124 -44.69 69.74 -23.21
C LEU A 124 -44.68 69.87 -21.69
N ALA A 125 -45.88 70.05 -21.11
CA ALA A 125 -46.13 69.69 -19.71
C ALA A 125 -46.22 68.16 -19.64
N TRP A 126 -45.34 67.53 -18.86
CA TRP A 126 -45.28 66.08 -18.70
C TRP A 126 -46.46 65.56 -17.88
N SER A 127 -47.26 64.67 -18.46
CA SER A 127 -48.42 64.00 -17.86
C SER A 127 -48.50 62.53 -18.30
N CYS A 128 -49.60 61.83 -17.96
CA CYS A 128 -49.83 60.44 -18.35
C CYS A 128 -49.75 60.21 -19.87
N ARG A 129 -50.06 61.22 -20.70
CA ARG A 129 -49.97 61.10 -22.17
C ARG A 129 -48.54 60.86 -22.65
N GLN A 130 -47.58 61.51 -22.00
CA GLN A 130 -46.16 61.33 -22.31
C GLN A 130 -45.65 59.98 -21.82
N VAL A 131 -46.20 59.43 -20.72
CA VAL A 131 -45.91 58.03 -20.31
C VAL A 131 -46.31 57.08 -21.42
N TYR A 132 -47.54 57.20 -21.95
CA TYR A 132 -48.01 56.36 -23.05
C TYR A 132 -47.21 56.56 -24.35
N THR A 133 -46.80 57.80 -24.62
CA THR A 133 -45.98 58.13 -25.79
C THR A 133 -44.57 57.53 -25.66
N LEU A 134 -43.95 57.61 -24.49
CA LEU A 134 -42.66 56.97 -24.19
C LEU A 134 -42.76 55.45 -24.26
N HIS A 135 -43.83 54.87 -23.71
CA HIS A 135 -44.07 53.43 -23.73
C HIS A 135 -44.20 52.90 -25.16
N CYS A 136 -45.00 53.59 -25.99
CA CYS A 136 -45.14 53.27 -27.42
C CYS A 136 -43.79 53.40 -28.15
N LEU A 137 -43.01 54.44 -27.86
CA LEU A 137 -41.65 54.57 -28.40
C LEU A 137 -40.76 53.41 -27.96
N GLY A 138 -40.77 53.03 -26.68
CA GLY A 138 -40.00 51.92 -26.16
C GLY A 138 -40.30 50.59 -26.84
N ILE A 139 -41.59 50.32 -27.12
CA ILE A 139 -42.02 49.15 -27.91
C ILE A 139 -41.45 49.23 -29.32
N LEU A 140 -41.56 50.38 -29.99
CA LEU A 140 -41.01 50.57 -31.33
C LEU A 140 -39.48 50.37 -31.38
N LEU A 141 -38.75 50.91 -30.41
CA LEU A 141 -37.30 50.73 -30.26
C LEU A 141 -36.89 49.27 -29.97
N SER A 142 -37.81 48.44 -29.47
CA SER A 142 -37.54 47.04 -29.14
C SER A 142 -37.69 46.09 -30.35
N HIS A 143 -38.16 46.58 -31.49
CA HIS A 143 -38.28 45.78 -32.71
C HIS A 143 -36.90 45.50 -33.33
N GLN A 144 -36.58 44.22 -33.54
CA GLN A 144 -35.27 43.78 -34.06
C GLN A 144 -35.16 43.82 -35.60
N LYS A 145 -36.24 44.18 -36.32
CA LYS A 145 -36.36 43.99 -37.77
C LYS A 145 -35.63 45.06 -38.60
N TYR A 146 -35.46 46.27 -38.07
CA TYR A 146 -34.91 47.44 -38.76
C TYR A 146 -33.94 48.23 -37.86
N ASP A 147 -33.35 49.31 -38.37
CA ASP A 147 -32.55 50.25 -37.58
C ASP A 147 -33.42 51.41 -37.05
N PRO A 148 -34.02 51.29 -35.84
CA PRO A 148 -34.83 52.36 -35.27
C PRO A 148 -34.09 53.68 -35.07
N TYR A 149 -32.80 53.62 -34.77
CA TYR A 149 -32.02 54.80 -34.39
C TYR A 149 -31.69 55.67 -35.61
N HIS A 150 -31.68 55.09 -36.82
CA HIS A 150 -31.48 55.84 -38.07
C HIS A 150 -32.64 56.80 -38.36
N HIS A 151 -33.87 56.43 -38.01
CA HIS A 151 -35.09 57.17 -38.34
C HIS A 151 -35.37 58.38 -37.44
N ILE A 152 -34.65 58.55 -36.34
CA ILE A 152 -34.81 59.71 -35.45
C ILE A 152 -34.06 60.90 -36.05
N SER A 153 -34.79 61.93 -36.52
CA SER A 153 -34.19 63.09 -37.21
C SER A 153 -33.34 63.99 -36.29
N ASP A 154 -33.88 64.41 -35.13
CA ASP A 154 -33.21 65.32 -34.18
C ASP A 154 -32.80 64.58 -32.90
N LYS A 155 -31.71 63.83 -33.00
CA LYS A 155 -31.20 62.96 -31.92
C LYS A 155 -30.70 63.75 -30.72
N GLU A 156 -30.07 64.90 -30.97
CA GLU A 156 -29.52 65.76 -29.92
C GLU A 156 -30.63 66.41 -29.10
N ALA A 157 -31.64 67.01 -29.74
CA ALA A 157 -32.77 67.59 -29.01
C ALA A 157 -33.61 66.52 -28.30
N PHE A 158 -33.77 65.34 -28.91
CA PHE A 158 -34.47 64.21 -28.29
C PHE A 158 -33.79 63.78 -26.99
N ILE A 159 -32.48 63.50 -27.03
CA ILE A 159 -31.70 63.09 -25.87
C ILE A 159 -31.64 64.22 -24.83
N PHE A 160 -31.37 65.45 -25.26
CA PHE A 160 -31.33 66.62 -24.37
C PHE A 160 -32.62 66.79 -23.59
N ASN A 161 -33.78 66.72 -24.26
CA ASN A 161 -35.07 66.87 -23.60
C ASN A 161 -35.34 65.71 -22.63
N LEU A 162 -35.03 64.46 -22.99
CA LEU A 162 -35.19 63.33 -22.06
C LEU A 162 -34.32 63.50 -20.80
N VAL A 163 -33.06 63.94 -20.95
CA VAL A 163 -32.14 64.18 -19.82
C VAL A 163 -32.57 65.40 -19.00
N ALA A 164 -33.02 66.49 -19.64
CA ALA A 164 -33.50 67.68 -18.96
C ALA A 164 -34.77 67.41 -18.15
N VAL A 165 -35.66 66.57 -18.67
CA VAL A 165 -36.91 66.17 -18.04
C VAL A 165 -36.66 65.22 -16.88
N PHE A 166 -35.76 64.26 -17.10
CA PHE A 166 -35.25 63.40 -16.03
C PHE A 166 -34.70 64.24 -14.86
N PHE A 167 -34.02 65.35 -15.15
CA PHE A 167 -33.50 66.29 -14.14
C PHE A 167 -34.61 67.10 -13.42
N ILE A 168 -35.59 67.65 -14.16
CA ILE A 168 -36.62 68.56 -13.59
C ILE A 168 -37.71 67.80 -12.82
N LEU A 169 -38.12 66.62 -13.31
CA LEU A 169 -39.24 65.86 -12.76
C LEU A 169 -38.79 64.66 -11.92
N ALA A 170 -37.49 64.59 -11.61
CA ALA A 170 -36.84 63.50 -10.89
C ALA A 170 -37.56 63.10 -9.60
N GLU A 171 -38.27 64.00 -8.92
CA GLU A 171 -38.83 63.75 -7.59
C GLU A 171 -40.35 63.43 -7.56
N ASN A 172 -41.07 63.50 -8.69
CA ASN A 172 -42.55 63.56 -8.66
C ASN A 172 -43.32 62.40 -9.34
N SER A 173 -42.71 61.48 -10.10
CA SER A 173 -43.41 60.32 -10.72
C SER A 173 -42.47 59.16 -11.08
N GLU A 174 -42.69 57.98 -10.48
CA GLU A 174 -41.92 56.75 -10.78
C GLU A 174 -42.26 56.17 -12.16
N GLU A 175 -43.50 56.30 -12.63
CA GLU A 175 -43.95 55.77 -13.93
C GLU A 175 -43.25 56.47 -15.10
N ILE A 176 -43.20 57.81 -15.08
CA ILE A 176 -42.47 58.60 -16.09
C ILE A 176 -40.98 58.25 -16.03
N ARG A 177 -40.42 58.11 -14.83
CA ARG A 177 -39.01 57.79 -14.64
C ARG A 177 -38.64 56.42 -15.22
N GLY A 178 -39.47 55.40 -14.97
CA GLY A 178 -39.29 54.05 -15.49
C GLY A 178 -39.27 54.00 -17.01
N GLU A 179 -40.20 54.70 -17.66
CA GLU A 179 -40.29 54.77 -19.12
C GLU A 179 -39.12 55.56 -19.75
N ILE A 180 -38.69 56.67 -19.11
CA ILE A 180 -37.49 57.41 -19.56
C ILE A 180 -36.26 56.52 -19.47
N PHE A 181 -36.07 55.77 -18.38
CA PHE A 181 -34.95 54.84 -18.26
C PHE A 181 -34.96 53.78 -19.35
N PHE A 182 -36.13 53.19 -19.63
CA PHE A 182 -36.26 52.18 -20.67
C PHE A 182 -35.91 52.72 -22.06
N VAL A 183 -36.43 53.90 -22.42
CA VAL A 183 -36.14 54.55 -23.71
C VAL A 183 -34.66 54.92 -23.81
N LEU A 184 -34.07 55.51 -22.78
CA LEU A 184 -32.64 55.84 -22.75
C LEU A 184 -31.77 54.58 -22.84
N TYR A 185 -32.14 53.51 -22.15
CA TYR A 185 -31.47 52.21 -22.21
C TYR A 185 -31.48 51.65 -23.64
N LYS A 186 -32.67 51.56 -24.27
CA LYS A 186 -32.81 51.04 -25.63
C LYS A 186 -32.06 51.87 -26.64
N THR A 187 -32.16 53.19 -26.53
CA THR A 187 -31.44 54.14 -27.40
C THR A 187 -29.93 53.97 -27.26
N SER A 188 -29.43 53.86 -26.03
CA SER A 188 -28.00 53.66 -25.74
C SER A 188 -27.47 52.32 -26.29
N MET A 189 -28.25 51.24 -26.17
CA MET A 189 -27.91 49.92 -26.72
C MET A 189 -27.81 49.93 -28.24
N LEU A 190 -28.82 50.51 -28.90
CA LEU A 190 -28.90 50.58 -30.36
C LEU A 190 -27.77 51.41 -30.97
N GLN A 191 -27.28 52.40 -30.21
CA GLN A 191 -26.14 53.20 -30.59
C GLN A 191 -24.81 52.47 -30.36
N TYR A 192 -24.66 51.77 -29.24
CA TYR A 192 -23.46 50.98 -28.93
C TYR A 192 -23.20 49.87 -29.97
N ALA A 193 -24.25 49.23 -30.48
CA ALA A 193 -24.12 48.17 -31.49
C ALA A 193 -23.60 48.64 -32.86
N LYS A 194 -23.43 49.96 -33.09
CA LYS A 194 -23.13 50.57 -34.40
C LYS A 194 -21.91 51.47 -34.44
N GLU A 195 -20.95 51.33 -33.51
CA GLU A 195 -19.72 52.14 -33.54
C GLU A 195 -18.91 51.94 -34.85
N ASP A 196 -19.26 52.71 -35.89
CA ASP A 196 -18.37 53.21 -36.94
C ASP A 196 -17.67 54.47 -36.38
N ASN A 197 -16.34 54.51 -36.47
CA ASN A 197 -15.43 55.39 -35.71
C ASN A 197 -15.58 56.92 -35.88
N ASP A 198 -16.53 57.46 -36.66
CA ASP A 198 -16.52 58.88 -37.09
C ASP A 198 -17.73 59.75 -36.68
N THR A 199 -18.73 59.23 -35.95
CA THR A 199 -19.84 60.06 -35.42
C THR A 199 -19.68 60.39 -33.95
N ILE A 200 -19.66 61.69 -33.61
CA ILE A 200 -19.67 62.20 -32.23
C ILE A 200 -20.95 61.70 -31.54
N ASP A 201 -20.78 61.00 -30.42
CA ASP A 201 -21.89 60.44 -29.66
C ASP A 201 -22.72 61.54 -28.95
N PRO A 202 -24.01 61.75 -29.30
CA PRO A 202 -24.87 62.73 -28.65
C PRO A 202 -25.16 62.46 -27.16
N LEU A 203 -24.96 61.24 -26.65
CA LEU A 203 -25.05 60.93 -25.21
C LEU A 203 -23.74 61.21 -24.45
N PHE A 204 -22.61 61.28 -25.13
CA PHE A 204 -21.29 61.46 -24.50
C PHE A 204 -21.18 62.76 -23.68
N PRO A 205 -21.65 63.93 -24.16
CA PRO A 205 -21.62 65.18 -23.39
C PRO A 205 -22.44 65.12 -22.09
N TYR A 206 -23.50 64.31 -22.07
CA TYR A 206 -24.40 64.17 -20.92
C TYR A 206 -24.01 63.00 -20.01
N SER A 207 -23.05 62.16 -20.40
CA SER A 207 -22.76 60.88 -19.73
C SER A 207 -22.41 61.00 -18.24
N PRO A 208 -21.55 61.95 -17.77
CA PRO A 208 -21.26 62.09 -16.34
C PRO A 208 -22.47 62.53 -15.50
N LYS A 209 -23.31 63.41 -16.07
CA LYS A 209 -24.52 63.93 -15.42
C LYS A 209 -25.63 62.89 -15.40
N LEU A 210 -25.83 62.17 -16.51
CA LEU A 210 -26.76 61.05 -16.62
C LEU A 210 -26.39 59.93 -15.64
N LEU A 211 -25.09 59.66 -15.46
CA LEU A 211 -24.60 58.68 -14.50
C LEU A 211 -24.96 59.06 -13.06
N HIS A 212 -24.67 60.30 -12.63
CA HIS A 212 -25.03 60.77 -11.28
C HIS A 212 -26.54 60.70 -11.04
N LEU A 213 -27.34 61.23 -11.95
CA LEU A 213 -28.79 61.26 -11.81
C LEU A 213 -29.39 59.83 -11.82
N SER A 214 -28.84 58.93 -12.62
CA SER A 214 -29.28 57.52 -12.63
C SER A 214 -28.98 56.83 -11.31
N LEU A 215 -27.81 57.09 -10.70
CA LEU A 215 -27.47 56.54 -9.38
C LEU A 215 -28.33 57.14 -8.26
N GLU A 216 -28.58 58.44 -8.27
CA GLU A 216 -29.49 59.08 -7.30
C GLU A 216 -30.92 58.53 -7.41
N ALA A 217 -31.40 58.33 -8.64
CA ALA A 217 -32.71 57.75 -8.89
C ALA A 217 -32.78 56.28 -8.43
N LEU A 218 -31.72 55.49 -8.68
CA LEU A 218 -31.62 54.10 -8.22
C LEU A 218 -31.63 54.00 -6.69
N MET A 219 -30.95 54.95 -6.02
CA MET A 219 -30.92 55.06 -4.57
C MET A 219 -32.30 55.38 -3.98
N LYS A 220 -33.10 56.24 -4.64
CA LYS A 220 -34.39 56.74 -4.15
C LYS A 220 -35.60 55.84 -4.50
N THR A 221 -35.53 55.05 -5.56
CA THR A 221 -36.70 54.29 -6.05
C THR A 221 -37.02 53.06 -5.19
N GLU A 222 -38.32 52.85 -4.96
CA GLU A 222 -38.86 51.65 -4.31
C GLU A 222 -39.42 50.62 -5.31
N SER A 223 -39.56 50.97 -6.59
CA SER A 223 -40.16 50.11 -7.62
C SER A 223 -39.11 49.24 -8.31
N ASP A 224 -39.27 47.91 -8.24
CA ASP A 224 -38.36 46.97 -8.89
C ASP A 224 -38.36 47.10 -10.43
N ASP A 225 -39.50 47.44 -11.06
CA ASP A 225 -39.57 47.70 -12.50
C ASP A 225 -38.71 48.91 -12.92
N VAL A 226 -38.74 49.97 -12.11
CA VAL A 226 -37.91 51.17 -12.33
C VAL A 226 -36.44 50.85 -12.08
N ARG A 227 -36.13 50.04 -11.06
CA ARG A 227 -34.76 49.56 -10.79
C ARG A 227 -34.22 48.76 -11.97
N LEU A 228 -34.98 47.82 -12.53
CA LEU A 228 -34.55 47.03 -13.69
C LEU A 228 -34.21 47.91 -14.89
N ASN A 229 -35.07 48.86 -15.24
CA ASN A 229 -34.82 49.79 -16.34
C ASN A 229 -33.61 50.69 -16.08
N CYS A 230 -33.45 51.19 -14.85
CA CYS A 230 -32.30 51.99 -14.45
C CYS A 230 -30.99 51.18 -14.50
N LEU A 231 -30.99 49.96 -13.95
CA LEU A 231 -29.84 49.05 -13.98
C LEU A 231 -29.46 48.69 -15.41
N ALA A 232 -30.44 48.43 -16.29
CA ALA A 232 -30.19 48.16 -17.70
C ALA A 232 -29.47 49.33 -18.39
N LEU A 233 -29.90 50.58 -18.14
CA LEU A 233 -29.20 51.76 -18.64
C LEU A 233 -27.78 51.85 -18.07
N LEU A 234 -27.61 51.71 -16.75
CA LEU A 234 -26.32 51.80 -16.08
C LEU A 234 -25.33 50.73 -16.55
N ILE A 235 -25.80 49.50 -16.82
CA ILE A 235 -24.99 48.40 -17.39
C ILE A 235 -24.46 48.79 -18.77
N VAL A 236 -25.31 49.36 -19.62
CA VAL A 236 -24.91 49.80 -20.97
C VAL A 236 -23.92 50.95 -20.87
N LEU A 237 -24.16 51.94 -20.00
CA LEU A 237 -23.20 53.02 -19.75
C LEU A 237 -21.86 52.49 -19.20
N ALA A 238 -21.90 51.46 -18.34
CA ALA A 238 -20.71 50.76 -17.87
C ALA A 238 -19.98 50.07 -19.03
N GLN A 239 -20.68 49.37 -19.92
CA GLN A 239 -20.13 48.75 -21.14
C GLN A 239 -19.53 49.77 -22.12
N ARG A 240 -19.94 51.04 -22.04
CA ARG A 240 -19.39 52.15 -22.83
C ARG A 240 -18.23 52.90 -22.16
N GLY A 241 -17.88 52.55 -20.91
CA GLY A 241 -16.76 53.17 -20.18
C GLY A 241 -17.07 54.51 -19.53
N SER A 242 -18.35 54.87 -19.40
CA SER A 242 -18.79 56.13 -18.80
C SER A 242 -18.29 56.34 -17.37
N PHE A 243 -18.18 55.26 -16.57
CA PHE A 243 -17.67 55.32 -15.20
C PHE A 243 -16.19 55.73 -15.13
N GLU A 244 -15.34 55.23 -16.04
CA GLU A 244 -13.91 55.62 -16.07
C GLU A 244 -13.72 57.08 -16.45
N ASN A 245 -14.48 57.55 -17.44
CA ASN A 245 -14.42 58.93 -17.90
C ASN A 245 -14.87 59.89 -16.79
N ALA A 246 -15.97 59.58 -16.11
CA ALA A 246 -16.46 60.37 -14.98
C ALA A 246 -15.45 60.42 -13.81
N CYS A 247 -14.78 59.31 -13.49
CA CYS A 247 -13.74 59.27 -12.46
C CYS A 247 -12.48 60.09 -12.84
N LYS A 248 -12.07 60.09 -14.12
CA LYS A 248 -10.94 60.90 -14.62
C LYS A 248 -11.25 62.40 -14.62
N HIS A 249 -12.48 62.79 -14.94
CA HIS A 249 -12.89 64.19 -14.99
C HIS A 249 -13.09 64.85 -13.62
N ASN A 250 -13.39 64.08 -12.56
CA ASN A 250 -13.42 64.61 -11.18
C ASN A 250 -12.05 65.11 -10.67
N MET A 251 -10.94 64.70 -11.29
CA MET A 251 -9.59 65.18 -10.95
C MET A 251 -9.18 66.46 -11.68
N ASN A 252 -9.87 66.83 -12.76
CA ASN A 252 -9.60 68.02 -13.57
C ASN A 252 -10.86 68.89 -13.65
N SER A 253 -11.26 69.49 -12.52
CA SER A 253 -12.28 70.54 -12.49
C SER A 253 -11.68 71.86 -13.00
N GLU A 254 -11.65 72.04 -14.31
CA GLU A 254 -11.79 73.32 -15.00
C GLU A 254 -12.04 72.99 -16.48
N VAL A 255 -12.97 73.71 -17.12
CA VAL A 255 -13.43 73.55 -18.53
C VAL A 255 -14.66 72.66 -18.72
N PHE A 256 -15.83 73.23 -18.44
CA PHE A 256 -16.93 73.35 -19.40
C PHE A 256 -17.67 74.67 -19.12
N CYS A 257 -17.13 75.77 -19.65
CA CYS A 257 -17.88 77.02 -19.82
C CYS A 257 -18.08 77.24 -21.32
N GLN A 258 -19.35 77.24 -21.74
CA GLN A 258 -20.00 77.80 -22.96
C GLN A 258 -21.12 76.82 -23.38
N ASP A 259 -22.40 77.16 -23.54
CA ASP A 259 -23.06 78.46 -23.64
C ASP A 259 -24.41 78.54 -22.88
N ASP A 260 -24.75 79.77 -22.50
CA ASP A 260 -25.94 80.23 -21.75
C ASP A 260 -27.30 79.82 -22.35
N ASN A 261 -28.20 79.29 -21.49
CA ASN A 261 -29.64 79.64 -21.46
C ASN A 261 -30.43 79.07 -20.26
N PHE A 262 -29.85 79.06 -19.06
CA PHE A 262 -30.66 78.96 -17.82
C PHE A 262 -30.17 80.01 -16.83
N LYS A 263 -30.80 81.18 -16.85
CA LYS A 263 -30.63 82.18 -15.78
C LYS A 263 -31.63 81.92 -14.66
N GLN A 264 -31.07 81.88 -13.43
CA GLN A 264 -31.71 82.00 -12.11
C GLN A 264 -32.60 80.80 -11.75
N THR A 265 -32.20 79.93 -10.81
CA THR A 265 -32.03 80.22 -9.38
C THR A 265 -31.17 79.13 -8.74
N THR A 266 -30.32 79.52 -7.77
CA THR A 266 -29.41 78.70 -6.94
C THR A 266 -28.27 77.98 -7.65
N ASP A 267 -27.09 78.61 -7.59
CA ASP A 267 -25.79 77.95 -7.61
C ASP A 267 -25.75 76.88 -6.50
N GLN A 268 -25.99 75.62 -6.87
CA GLN A 268 -25.41 74.48 -6.16
C GLN A 268 -24.28 73.97 -7.03
N VAL A 269 -23.07 74.42 -6.68
CA VAL A 269 -21.85 73.62 -6.88
C VAL A 269 -22.21 72.18 -6.51
N ILE A 270 -21.91 71.21 -7.37
CA ILE A 270 -22.07 69.79 -7.06
C ILE A 270 -21.04 69.45 -5.97
N ASP A 271 -21.34 69.84 -4.73
CA ASP A 271 -20.71 69.39 -3.48
C ASP A 271 -21.27 68.00 -3.13
N GLY A 272 -21.36 67.14 -4.14
CA GLY A 272 -21.86 65.77 -4.02
C GLY A 272 -20.77 64.84 -3.51
N PRO A 273 -21.13 63.74 -2.82
CA PRO A 273 -20.15 62.74 -2.43
C PRO A 273 -19.43 62.18 -3.68
N PRO A 274 -18.17 61.74 -3.55
CA PRO A 274 -17.43 61.16 -4.67
C PRO A 274 -18.23 60.02 -5.31
N LEU A 275 -18.17 59.91 -6.64
CA LEU A 275 -18.97 58.96 -7.44
C LEU A 275 -18.94 57.52 -6.89
N ASN A 276 -17.81 57.09 -6.32
CA ASN A 276 -17.67 55.77 -5.69
C ASN A 276 -18.60 55.57 -4.49
N PHE A 277 -18.79 56.60 -3.66
CA PHE A 277 -19.70 56.58 -2.52
C PHE A 277 -21.16 56.61 -2.99
N LEU A 278 -21.48 57.47 -3.96
CA LEU A 278 -22.82 57.52 -4.54
C LEU A 278 -23.19 56.17 -5.19
N PHE A 279 -22.26 55.56 -5.91
CA PHE A 279 -22.45 54.23 -6.49
C PHE A 279 -22.67 53.17 -5.42
N ALA A 280 -21.84 53.15 -4.37
CA ALA A 280 -21.98 52.21 -3.27
C ALA A 280 -23.31 52.36 -2.53
N GLU A 281 -23.78 53.59 -2.31
CA GLU A 281 -25.07 53.83 -1.66
C GLU A 281 -26.25 53.42 -2.56
N ALA A 282 -26.19 53.78 -3.84
CA ALA A 282 -27.26 53.51 -4.81
C ALA A 282 -27.56 52.02 -5.02
N ILE A 283 -26.54 51.15 -4.96
CA ILE A 283 -26.71 49.71 -5.18
C ILE A 283 -27.23 48.96 -3.94
N LYS A 284 -27.19 49.54 -2.72
CA LYS A 284 -27.64 48.85 -1.50
C LYS A 284 -29.13 48.48 -1.54
N GLY A 285 -29.98 49.40 -1.98
CA GLY A 285 -31.43 49.16 -2.12
C GLY A 285 -31.77 48.02 -3.08
N PRO A 286 -31.27 48.05 -4.34
CA PRO A 286 -31.43 46.95 -5.29
C PRO A 286 -30.87 45.60 -4.83
N LEU A 287 -29.73 45.57 -4.11
CA LEU A 287 -29.18 44.35 -3.50
C LEU A 287 -30.11 43.74 -2.44
N LEU A 288 -30.90 44.56 -1.74
CA LEU A 288 -31.89 44.13 -0.76
C LEU A 288 -33.26 43.78 -1.34
N SER A 289 -33.46 43.90 -2.66
CA SER A 289 -34.74 43.59 -3.30
C SER A 289 -35.14 42.11 -3.11
N SER A 290 -36.44 41.82 -3.04
CA SER A 290 -36.94 40.44 -3.05
C SER A 290 -36.95 39.82 -4.45
N ASP A 291 -36.77 40.62 -5.50
CA ASP A 291 -36.67 40.15 -6.88
C ASP A 291 -35.24 39.69 -7.21
N SER A 292 -35.10 38.40 -7.56
CA SER A 292 -33.82 37.83 -7.96
C SER A 292 -33.23 38.44 -9.23
N GLU A 293 -34.05 38.92 -10.16
CA GLU A 293 -33.56 39.56 -11.39
C GLU A 293 -32.92 40.92 -11.07
N VAL A 294 -33.54 41.72 -10.19
CA VAL A 294 -32.95 42.99 -9.71
C VAL A 294 -31.61 42.73 -9.03
N GLN A 295 -31.53 41.73 -8.16
CA GLN A 295 -30.28 41.35 -7.49
C GLN A 295 -29.19 40.95 -8.51
N VAL A 296 -29.50 40.08 -9.47
CA VAL A 296 -28.55 39.63 -10.50
C VAL A 296 -28.06 40.80 -11.36
N ARG A 297 -28.97 41.65 -11.85
CA ARG A 297 -28.60 42.82 -12.65
C ARG A 297 -27.75 43.82 -11.87
N THR A 298 -28.00 43.95 -10.57
CA THR A 298 -27.17 44.79 -9.70
C THR A 298 -25.77 44.20 -9.55
N LEU A 299 -25.66 42.88 -9.37
CA LEU A 299 -24.37 42.18 -9.31
C LEU A 299 -23.60 42.27 -10.65
N ASP A 300 -24.29 42.14 -11.78
CA ASP A 300 -23.72 42.35 -13.12
C ASP A 300 -23.13 43.76 -13.27
N LEU A 301 -23.85 44.78 -12.80
CA LEU A 301 -23.38 46.16 -12.80
C LEU A 301 -22.12 46.33 -11.95
N ILE A 302 -22.09 45.74 -10.74
CA ILE A 302 -20.90 45.76 -9.88
C ILE A 302 -19.73 45.06 -10.57
N PHE A 303 -19.97 43.91 -11.20
CA PHE A 303 -18.95 43.17 -11.93
C PHE A 303 -18.35 44.02 -13.05
N LEU A 304 -19.17 44.68 -13.87
CA LEU A 304 -18.72 45.57 -14.93
C LEU A 304 -17.96 46.79 -14.41
N TYR A 305 -18.43 47.35 -13.29
CA TYR A 305 -17.79 48.49 -12.62
C TYR A 305 -16.37 48.16 -12.12
N LEU A 306 -16.16 46.93 -11.63
CA LEU A 306 -14.88 46.48 -11.07
C LEU A 306 -13.94 45.79 -12.08
N SER A 307 -14.42 45.39 -13.26
CA SER A 307 -13.64 44.60 -14.23
C SER A 307 -12.77 45.40 -15.18
N ARG A 308 -12.82 46.74 -15.17
CA ARG A 308 -12.14 47.58 -16.16
C ARG A 308 -10.78 48.14 -15.70
N ASP A 309 -9.83 48.27 -16.63
CA ASP A 309 -8.40 48.56 -16.41
C ASP A 309 -8.03 49.97 -15.86
N GLY A 310 -8.97 50.71 -15.28
CA GLY A 310 -8.74 52.01 -14.63
C GLY A 310 -9.20 52.08 -13.16
N SER A 311 -9.65 50.96 -12.58
CA SER A 311 -10.40 50.91 -11.32
C SER A 311 -9.57 50.78 -10.04
N SER A 312 -8.23 50.88 -10.09
CA SER A 312 -7.38 50.59 -8.92
C SER A 312 -7.75 51.45 -7.71
N GLY A 313 -8.49 50.88 -6.75
CA GLY A 313 -9.00 51.57 -5.56
C GLY A 313 -10.53 51.55 -5.40
N ASN A 314 -11.28 51.26 -6.46
CA ASN A 314 -12.74 51.14 -6.41
C ASN A 314 -13.17 49.90 -5.62
N GLU A 315 -12.42 48.80 -5.72
CA GLU A 315 -12.68 47.59 -4.93
C GLU A 315 -12.61 47.91 -3.43
N LYS A 316 -11.61 48.69 -3.02
CA LYS A 316 -11.41 49.10 -1.62
C LYS A 316 -12.58 49.96 -1.14
N ALA A 317 -13.03 50.93 -1.95
CA ALA A 317 -14.16 51.79 -1.61
C ALA A 317 -15.46 50.98 -1.39
N LEU A 318 -15.78 50.02 -2.27
CA LEU A 318 -16.99 49.19 -2.10
C LEU A 318 -16.91 48.27 -0.87
N VAL A 319 -15.72 47.75 -0.56
CA VAL A 319 -15.53 46.92 0.63
C VAL A 319 -15.65 47.73 1.92
N GLU A 320 -15.14 48.96 1.95
CA GLU A 320 -15.29 49.89 3.08
C GLU A 320 -16.75 50.28 3.30
N GLU A 321 -17.52 50.44 2.21
CA GLU A 321 -18.97 50.71 2.23
C GLU A 321 -19.86 49.48 2.53
N ASN A 322 -19.27 48.38 2.99
CA ASN A 322 -19.94 47.13 3.38
C ASN A 322 -20.64 46.36 2.24
N ILE A 323 -20.36 46.67 0.97
CA ILE A 323 -21.02 45.99 -0.17
C ILE A 323 -20.78 44.48 -0.14
N ALA A 324 -19.59 44.05 0.30
CA ALA A 324 -19.28 42.62 0.47
C ALA A 324 -20.28 41.89 1.40
N ASP A 325 -20.75 42.55 2.46
CA ASP A 325 -21.68 41.94 3.42
C ASP A 325 -23.07 41.72 2.78
N TYR A 326 -23.53 42.66 1.96
CA TYR A 326 -24.75 42.49 1.16
C TYR A 326 -24.62 41.31 0.18
N VAL A 327 -23.48 41.19 -0.51
CA VAL A 327 -23.26 40.11 -1.46
C VAL A 327 -23.19 38.75 -0.75
N PHE A 328 -22.55 38.66 0.43
CA PHE A 328 -22.56 37.44 1.24
C PHE A 328 -23.96 37.09 1.75
N GLU A 329 -24.77 38.08 2.12
CA GLU A 329 -26.14 37.86 2.58
C GLU A 329 -27.06 37.37 1.45
N ILE A 330 -26.95 37.95 0.25
CA ILE A 330 -27.64 37.43 -0.95
C ILE A 330 -27.20 36.00 -1.22
N LEU A 331 -25.90 35.71 -1.16
CA LEU A 331 -25.38 34.37 -1.36
C LEU A 331 -25.97 33.37 -0.33
N ARG A 332 -26.07 33.78 0.94
CA ARG A 332 -26.69 33.01 2.03
C ARG A 332 -28.17 32.71 1.76
N LEU A 333 -28.91 33.68 1.22
CA LEU A 333 -30.36 33.58 0.96
C LEU A 333 -30.70 33.00 -0.44
N SER A 334 -29.71 32.86 -1.32
CA SER A 334 -29.90 32.46 -2.72
C SER A 334 -30.52 31.08 -2.93
N GLY A 335 -30.46 30.19 -1.93
CA GLY A 335 -30.90 28.80 -2.04
C GLY A 335 -30.12 28.00 -3.09
N CYS A 336 -28.89 28.42 -3.42
CA CYS A 336 -28.06 27.83 -4.47
C CYS A 336 -28.66 27.90 -5.90
N LYS A 337 -29.38 28.98 -6.22
CA LYS A 337 -29.82 29.26 -7.60
C LYS A 337 -28.65 29.74 -8.46
N ASP A 338 -28.38 29.04 -9.56
CA ASP A 338 -27.22 29.25 -10.45
C ASP A 338 -26.89 30.70 -10.86
N PRO A 339 -27.84 31.52 -11.36
CA PRO A 339 -27.48 32.87 -11.84
C PRO A 339 -27.07 33.80 -10.70
N ILE A 340 -27.71 33.68 -9.53
CA ILE A 340 -27.39 34.50 -8.36
C ILE A 340 -26.04 34.09 -7.78
N VAL A 341 -25.83 32.78 -7.56
CA VAL A 341 -24.58 32.23 -7.03
C VAL A 341 -23.39 32.61 -7.92
N THR A 342 -23.55 32.48 -9.23
CA THR A 342 -22.51 32.81 -10.20
C THR A 342 -22.11 34.29 -10.10
N SER A 343 -23.11 35.18 -10.13
CA SER A 343 -22.89 36.63 -10.08
C SER A 343 -22.28 37.07 -8.74
N CYS A 344 -22.79 36.55 -7.61
CA CYS A 344 -22.24 36.83 -6.29
C CYS A 344 -20.76 36.45 -6.19
N LEU A 345 -20.39 35.23 -6.62
CA LEU A 345 -19.01 34.75 -6.51
C LEU A 345 -18.04 35.48 -7.44
N GLN A 346 -18.48 35.87 -8.63
CA GLN A 346 -17.68 36.70 -9.54
C GLN A 346 -17.39 38.07 -8.93
N VAL A 347 -18.41 38.72 -8.35
CA VAL A 347 -18.25 40.00 -7.64
C VAL A 347 -17.34 39.84 -6.43
N LEU A 348 -17.52 38.80 -5.61
CA LEU A 348 -16.67 38.54 -4.45
C LEU A 348 -15.21 38.28 -4.85
N ASP A 349 -14.94 37.57 -5.95
CA ASP A 349 -13.57 37.38 -6.44
C ASP A 349 -12.92 38.71 -6.83
N LEU A 350 -13.66 39.64 -7.46
CA LEU A 350 -13.17 40.98 -7.77
C LEU A 350 -12.93 41.83 -6.51
N LEU A 351 -13.89 41.85 -5.58
CA LEU A 351 -13.74 42.55 -4.28
C LEU A 351 -12.56 42.00 -3.48
N SER A 352 -12.23 40.71 -3.64
CA SER A 352 -11.09 40.09 -2.99
C SER A 352 -9.73 40.62 -3.45
N LYS A 353 -9.66 41.44 -4.51
CA LYS A 353 -8.46 42.20 -4.92
C LYS A 353 -8.13 43.34 -3.94
N ALA A 354 -9.08 43.80 -3.13
CA ALA A 354 -8.85 44.83 -2.11
C ALA A 354 -8.06 44.34 -0.87
N GLU A 355 -7.54 43.10 -0.93
CA GLU A 355 -6.70 42.42 0.08
C GLU A 355 -7.11 42.73 1.54
N HIS A 356 -6.40 43.66 2.19
CA HIS A 356 -6.56 43.98 3.61
C HIS A 356 -7.97 44.44 3.99
N ALA A 357 -8.64 45.24 3.16
CA ALA A 357 -10.00 45.71 3.46
C ALA A 357 -11.00 44.56 3.42
N PHE A 358 -10.80 43.59 2.51
CA PHE A 358 -11.73 42.48 2.31
C PHE A 358 -11.59 41.38 3.36
N ARG A 359 -10.42 41.23 4.01
CA ARG A 359 -10.16 40.17 5.00
C ARG A 359 -11.20 40.11 6.12
N GLN A 360 -11.58 41.25 6.68
CA GLN A 360 -12.57 41.29 7.77
C GLN A 360 -13.97 40.87 7.29
N ARG A 361 -14.35 41.26 6.08
CA ARG A 361 -15.65 40.90 5.48
C ARG A 361 -15.70 39.43 5.11
N LEU A 362 -14.61 38.91 4.51
CA LEU A 362 -14.46 37.50 4.20
C LEU A 362 -14.56 36.63 5.46
N ALA A 363 -13.95 37.05 6.57
CA ALA A 363 -14.03 36.36 7.84
C ALA A 363 -15.48 36.20 8.35
N ILE A 364 -16.29 37.26 8.23
CA ILE A 364 -17.70 37.27 8.64
C ILE A 364 -18.54 36.43 7.69
N GLY A 365 -18.33 36.59 6.38
CA GLY A 365 -19.08 35.89 5.33
C GLY A 365 -18.66 34.44 5.09
N PHE A 366 -17.56 33.95 5.68
CA PHE A 366 -16.97 32.66 5.35
C PHE A 366 -17.95 31.48 5.46
N ALA A 367 -18.81 31.47 6.49
CA ALA A 367 -19.81 30.43 6.70
C ALA A 367 -20.81 30.28 5.54
N THR A 368 -21.00 31.32 4.73
CA THR A 368 -21.89 31.28 3.57
C THR A 368 -21.29 30.52 2.38
N LEU A 369 -19.97 30.30 2.37
CA LEU A 369 -19.29 29.59 1.29
C LEU A 369 -19.44 28.06 1.37
N PHE A 370 -19.83 27.49 2.51
CA PHE A 370 -19.92 26.03 2.68
C PHE A 370 -21.05 25.38 1.86
N PRO A 371 -22.32 25.84 1.94
CA PRO A 371 -23.39 25.27 1.14
C PRO A 371 -23.11 25.45 -0.36
N VAL A 372 -22.50 26.58 -0.72
CA VAL A 372 -22.11 26.89 -2.09
C VAL A 372 -21.01 25.97 -2.58
N LEU A 373 -19.98 25.72 -1.76
CA LEU A 373 -18.92 24.75 -2.07
C LEU A 373 -19.51 23.36 -2.33
N TYR A 374 -20.41 22.89 -1.47
CA TYR A 374 -21.05 21.58 -1.63
C TYR A 374 -21.83 21.50 -2.94
N TYR A 375 -22.56 22.56 -3.27
CA TYR A 375 -23.30 22.67 -4.53
C TYR A 375 -22.38 22.64 -5.75
N VAL A 376 -21.41 23.56 -5.84
CA VAL A 376 -20.53 23.68 -7.01
C VAL A 376 -19.58 22.49 -7.17
N ALA A 377 -19.20 21.83 -6.06
CA ALA A 377 -18.41 20.60 -6.08
C ALA A 377 -19.17 19.40 -6.69
N GLY A 378 -20.50 19.46 -6.73
CA GLY A 378 -21.37 18.43 -7.32
C GLY A 378 -21.60 18.58 -8.84
N VAL A 379 -21.34 19.77 -9.40
CA VAL A 379 -21.67 20.10 -10.79
C VAL A 379 -20.40 20.10 -11.66
N PRO A 380 -20.35 19.34 -12.78
CA PRO A 380 -19.19 19.30 -13.65
C PRO A 380 -18.93 20.64 -14.36
N PHE A 381 -17.66 21.07 -14.38
CA PHE A 381 -17.19 22.31 -15.02
C PHE A 381 -17.97 23.58 -14.62
N HIS A 382 -18.50 23.63 -13.41
CA HIS A 382 -19.28 24.79 -12.99
C HIS A 382 -18.37 26.04 -12.97
N PRO A 383 -18.79 27.16 -13.61
CA PRO A 383 -17.93 28.32 -13.88
C PRO A 383 -17.32 29.00 -12.64
N VAL A 384 -17.86 28.75 -11.44
CA VAL A 384 -17.42 29.38 -10.20
C VAL A 384 -16.70 28.43 -9.24
N GLN A 385 -16.41 27.19 -9.64
CA GLN A 385 -15.62 26.26 -8.80
C GLN A 385 -14.27 26.86 -8.40
N ALA A 386 -13.51 27.39 -9.35
CA ALA A 386 -12.23 28.02 -9.08
C ALA A 386 -12.37 29.29 -8.21
N PRO A 387 -13.26 30.26 -8.54
CA PRO A 387 -13.55 31.40 -7.67
C PRO A 387 -13.93 31.03 -6.23
N THR A 388 -14.82 30.05 -6.03
CA THR A 388 -15.22 29.59 -4.68
C THR A 388 -14.02 29.06 -3.90
N LEU A 389 -13.23 28.15 -4.51
CA LEU A 389 -12.04 27.60 -3.88
C LEU A 389 -10.98 28.68 -3.60
N LYS A 390 -10.81 29.66 -4.49
CA LYS A 390 -9.87 30.77 -4.32
C LYS A 390 -10.25 31.68 -3.14
N LEU A 391 -11.54 31.97 -2.94
CA LEU A 391 -12.02 32.70 -1.76
C LEU A 391 -11.77 31.90 -0.47
N ILE A 392 -12.00 30.59 -0.49
CA ILE A 392 -11.71 29.70 0.64
C ILE A 392 -10.21 29.70 0.97
N TRP A 393 -9.36 29.54 -0.04
CA TRP A 393 -7.91 29.57 0.11
C TRP A 393 -7.41 30.91 0.68
N LYS A 394 -7.96 32.04 0.20
CA LYS A 394 -7.64 33.38 0.75
C LYS A 394 -8.02 33.52 2.22
N CYS A 395 -9.12 32.90 2.65
CA CYS A 395 -9.48 32.87 4.07
C CYS A 395 -8.42 32.09 4.88
N PHE A 396 -7.97 30.95 4.36
CA PHE A 396 -6.95 30.15 5.04
C PHE A 396 -5.57 30.82 5.11
N SER A 397 -5.13 31.49 4.05
CA SER A 397 -3.83 32.14 4.03
C SER A 397 -3.76 33.43 4.85
N HIS A 398 -4.89 34.14 5.03
CA HIS A 398 -4.90 35.47 5.64
C HIS A 398 -5.66 35.57 6.98
N CYS A 399 -6.47 34.57 7.35
CA CYS A 399 -7.35 34.61 8.52
C CYS A 399 -7.26 33.33 9.38
N PRO A 400 -6.07 32.95 9.91
CA PRO A 400 -5.86 31.62 10.50
C PRO A 400 -6.58 31.33 11.84
N GLY A 401 -7.32 32.30 12.41
CA GLY A 401 -8.00 32.15 13.71
C GLY A 401 -9.54 32.06 13.65
N ILE A 402 -10.14 32.15 12.47
CA ILE A 402 -11.60 32.28 12.31
C ILE A 402 -12.28 30.94 12.03
N VAL A 403 -11.54 29.95 11.51
CA VAL A 403 -12.11 28.69 11.05
C VAL A 403 -12.12 27.64 12.16
N SER A 404 -13.29 27.09 12.47
CA SER A 404 -13.44 25.97 13.42
C SER A 404 -12.90 24.66 12.83
N THR A 405 -12.57 23.70 13.69
CA THR A 405 -12.11 22.37 13.26
C THR A 405 -13.16 21.62 12.43
N SER A 406 -14.45 21.75 12.75
CA SER A 406 -15.56 21.15 11.99
C SER A 406 -15.62 21.65 10.55
N HIS A 407 -15.38 22.95 10.35
CA HIS A 407 -15.34 23.55 9.02
C HIS A 407 -14.13 23.07 8.21
N LEU A 408 -12.97 22.87 8.85
CA LEU A 408 -11.79 22.30 8.20
C LEU A 408 -12.05 20.86 7.72
N GLU A 409 -12.72 20.04 8.52
CA GLU A 409 -13.11 18.68 8.14
C GLU A 409 -14.02 18.67 6.91
N GLU A 410 -15.08 19.48 6.94
CA GLU A 410 -16.09 19.53 5.87
C GLU A 410 -15.50 19.98 4.53
N ILE A 411 -14.66 21.02 4.53
CA ILE A 411 -13.95 21.48 3.34
C ILE A 411 -13.02 20.39 2.82
N SER A 412 -12.27 19.73 3.71
CA SER A 412 -11.30 18.71 3.31
C SER A 412 -11.97 17.51 2.66
N PHE A 413 -13.10 17.04 3.20
CA PHE A 413 -13.88 15.97 2.57
C PHE A 413 -14.49 16.39 1.24
N THR A 414 -14.99 17.62 1.14
CA THR A 414 -15.59 18.12 -0.10
C THR A 414 -14.54 18.20 -1.21
N VAL A 415 -13.39 18.80 -0.92
CA VAL A 415 -12.26 18.94 -1.85
C VAL A 415 -11.65 17.59 -2.22
N SER A 416 -11.44 16.70 -1.23
CA SER A 416 -10.98 15.32 -1.48
C SER A 416 -11.99 14.55 -2.34
N GLY A 417 -13.28 14.72 -2.07
CA GLY A 417 -14.38 14.16 -2.86
C GLY A 417 -14.38 14.64 -4.31
N MET A 418 -14.07 15.92 -4.56
CA MET A 418 -13.93 16.46 -5.92
C MET A 418 -12.80 15.75 -6.69
N LEU A 419 -11.63 15.55 -6.06
CA LEU A 419 -10.50 14.84 -6.67
C LEU A 419 -10.83 13.37 -6.95
N ARG A 420 -11.49 12.68 -6.00
CA ARG A 420 -11.95 11.30 -6.19
C ARG A 420 -12.92 11.17 -7.36
N LYS A 421 -13.96 12.00 -7.41
CA LYS A 421 -14.96 11.99 -8.49
C LYS A 421 -14.34 12.29 -9.85
N TYR A 422 -13.36 13.19 -9.91
CA TYR A 422 -12.62 13.48 -11.14
C TYR A 422 -11.78 12.27 -11.59
N THR A 423 -11.11 11.58 -10.66
CA THR A 423 -10.37 10.34 -10.97
C THR A 423 -11.28 9.25 -11.53
N ASN A 424 -12.49 9.12 -10.97
CA ASN A 424 -13.49 8.14 -11.41
C ASN A 424 -14.19 8.53 -12.73
N GLY A 425 -13.95 9.73 -13.27
CA GLY A 425 -14.63 10.26 -14.45
C GLY A 425 -16.08 10.71 -14.21
N GLU A 426 -16.50 10.87 -12.96
CA GLU A 426 -17.88 11.27 -12.58
C GLU A 426 -18.14 12.78 -12.75
N ILE A 427 -17.11 13.61 -12.61
CA ILE A 427 -17.19 15.08 -12.67
C ILE A 427 -16.04 15.59 -13.53
N GLY A 428 -16.30 16.59 -14.38
CA GLY A 428 -15.25 17.33 -15.08
C GLY A 428 -14.71 18.50 -14.25
N MET A 429 -13.39 18.67 -14.22
CA MET A 429 -12.69 19.70 -13.44
C MET A 429 -11.70 20.48 -14.31
N LEU A 430 -11.67 21.81 -14.16
CA LEU A 430 -10.66 22.65 -14.82
C LEU A 430 -9.29 22.55 -14.13
N PRO A 431 -8.17 22.73 -14.85
CA PRO A 431 -6.82 22.70 -14.28
C PRO A 431 -6.64 23.64 -13.07
N GLU A 432 -7.17 24.86 -13.14
CA GLU A 432 -7.11 25.84 -12.05
C GLU A 432 -7.82 25.34 -10.78
N THR A 433 -8.98 24.70 -10.94
CA THR A 433 -9.75 24.11 -9.83
C THR A 433 -8.96 22.99 -9.15
N PHE A 434 -8.28 22.14 -9.92
CA PHE A 434 -7.42 21.09 -9.38
C PHE A 434 -6.24 21.66 -8.58
N SER A 435 -5.55 22.66 -9.14
CA SER A 435 -4.43 23.34 -8.45
C SER A 435 -4.88 23.99 -7.15
N MET A 436 -6.05 24.63 -7.15
CA MET A 436 -6.61 25.25 -5.94
C MET A 436 -7.02 24.20 -4.90
N ALA A 437 -7.62 23.08 -5.32
CA ALA A 437 -7.96 21.96 -4.44
C ALA A 437 -6.73 21.43 -3.69
N CYS A 438 -5.62 21.20 -4.40
CA CYS A 438 -4.36 20.78 -3.77
C CYS A 438 -3.83 21.85 -2.80
N SER A 439 -3.87 23.11 -3.21
CA SER A 439 -3.36 24.25 -2.42
C SER A 439 -4.15 24.48 -1.13
N ILE A 440 -5.46 24.27 -1.14
CA ILE A 440 -6.32 24.35 0.05
C ILE A 440 -5.95 23.26 1.06
N LEU A 441 -5.82 22.01 0.63
CA LEU A 441 -5.46 20.92 1.53
C LEU A 441 -4.08 21.16 2.16
N VAL A 442 -3.11 21.63 1.38
CA VAL A 442 -1.80 22.04 1.92
C VAL A 442 -1.92 23.20 2.90
N ALA A 443 -2.71 24.21 2.58
CA ALA A 443 -2.94 25.33 3.48
C ALA A 443 -3.49 24.83 4.83
N ILE A 444 -4.50 23.94 4.81
CA ILE A 444 -5.09 23.34 6.02
C ILE A 444 -4.06 22.53 6.82
N MET A 445 -3.18 21.75 6.18
CA MET A 445 -2.11 21.01 6.89
C MET A 445 -1.13 21.94 7.62
N LYS A 446 -0.94 23.17 7.13
CA LYS A 446 -0.09 24.18 7.78
C LYS A 446 -0.80 24.92 8.93
N PHE A 447 -2.08 24.65 9.20
CA PHE A 447 -2.79 25.23 10.34
C PHE A 447 -2.36 24.59 11.67
N PRO A 448 -2.14 25.38 12.74
CA PRO A 448 -1.77 24.85 14.06
C PRO A 448 -2.80 23.89 14.69
N SER A 449 -4.08 24.04 14.34
CA SER A 449 -5.19 23.24 14.88
C SER A 449 -5.43 21.92 14.12
N SER A 450 -4.74 21.70 13.01
CA SER A 450 -4.91 20.52 12.16
C SER A 450 -4.52 19.18 12.80
N PRO A 451 -3.47 19.05 13.66
CA PRO A 451 -3.00 17.74 14.15
C PRO A 451 -4.02 16.96 15.00
N GLY A 452 -5.06 17.62 15.52
CA GLY A 452 -6.11 17.02 16.36
C GLY A 452 -7.30 16.45 15.60
N ILE A 453 -7.32 16.50 14.26
CA ILE A 453 -8.50 16.22 13.43
C ILE A 453 -8.34 14.85 12.74
N SER A 454 -8.96 13.80 13.27
CA SER A 454 -8.83 12.42 12.74
C SER A 454 -9.37 12.29 11.31
N ASN A 455 -10.54 12.86 11.06
CA ASN A 455 -11.23 12.84 9.77
C ASN A 455 -10.50 13.61 8.66
N PHE A 456 -9.65 14.58 9.03
CA PHE A 456 -8.86 15.32 8.07
C PHE A 456 -7.76 14.46 7.44
N THR A 457 -7.13 13.60 8.25
CA THR A 457 -6.05 12.74 7.79
C THR A 457 -6.53 11.77 6.70
N THR A 458 -7.72 11.20 6.85
CA THR A 458 -8.31 10.31 5.82
C THR A 458 -8.65 11.06 4.54
N ALA A 459 -9.14 12.30 4.64
CA ALA A 459 -9.37 13.15 3.47
C ALA A 459 -8.07 13.45 2.71
N VAL A 460 -6.97 13.72 3.42
CA VAL A 460 -5.64 13.97 2.84
C VAL A 460 -5.06 12.71 2.19
N GLN A 461 -5.22 11.54 2.82
CA GLN A 461 -4.82 10.24 2.24
C GLN A 461 -5.48 10.02 0.87
N GLU A 462 -6.81 10.12 0.83
CA GLU A 462 -7.59 9.92 -0.41
C GLU A 462 -7.24 10.99 -1.45
N ALA A 463 -7.12 12.25 -1.04
CA ALA A 463 -6.78 13.34 -1.96
C ALA A 463 -5.40 13.15 -2.59
N SER A 464 -4.39 12.77 -1.80
CA SER A 464 -3.02 12.55 -2.29
C SER A 464 -2.96 11.39 -3.28
N LYS A 465 -3.65 10.28 -2.98
CA LYS A 465 -3.77 9.13 -3.87
C LYS A 465 -4.44 9.51 -5.19
N HIS A 466 -5.60 10.17 -5.14
CA HIS A 466 -6.36 10.55 -6.32
C HIS A 466 -5.65 11.61 -7.17
N ALA A 467 -4.99 12.59 -6.55
CA ALA A 467 -4.21 13.61 -7.25
C ALA A 467 -3.08 12.99 -8.09
N ILE A 468 -2.33 12.02 -7.53
CA ILE A 468 -1.28 11.30 -8.26
C ILE A 468 -1.88 10.41 -9.37
N LEU A 469 -2.97 9.68 -9.09
CA LEU A 469 -3.65 8.84 -10.09
C LEU A 469 -4.16 9.64 -11.31
N ILE A 470 -4.73 10.82 -11.09
CA ILE A 470 -5.20 11.71 -12.16
C ILE A 470 -4.05 12.14 -13.06
N CYS A 471 -2.92 12.55 -12.48
CA CYS A 471 -1.80 13.06 -13.25
C CYS A 471 -1.05 11.96 -13.99
N THR A 472 -0.94 10.77 -13.38
CA THR A 472 -0.33 9.59 -14.01
C THR A 472 -1.16 9.01 -15.15
N SER A 473 -2.50 9.12 -15.08
CA SER A 473 -3.42 8.67 -16.13
C SER A 473 -3.58 9.65 -17.30
N ASN A 474 -3.46 10.96 -17.06
CA ASN A 474 -3.61 12.03 -18.07
C ASN A 474 -2.27 12.64 -18.52
N HIS A 475 -1.22 11.82 -18.64
CA HIS A 475 0.13 12.26 -19.02
C HIS A 475 0.14 13.14 -20.30
N GLY A 476 0.96 14.21 -20.28
CA GLY A 476 1.23 15.08 -21.44
C GLY A 476 0.26 16.24 -21.66
N LYS A 477 -0.89 16.32 -20.98
CA LYS A 477 -1.86 17.42 -21.19
C LYS A 477 -1.58 18.67 -20.35
N TYR A 478 -1.16 18.51 -19.09
CA TYR A 478 -0.96 19.62 -18.16
C TYR A 478 0.16 19.34 -17.12
N PRO A 479 1.45 19.60 -17.45
CA PRO A 479 2.60 19.42 -16.55
C PRO A 479 2.42 20.09 -15.17
N ILE A 480 1.77 21.25 -15.16
CA ILE A 480 1.58 22.06 -13.95
C ILE A 480 0.72 21.36 -12.89
N LEU A 481 -0.21 20.47 -13.30
CA LEU A 481 -1.06 19.72 -12.36
C LEU A 481 -0.25 18.71 -11.57
N PHE A 482 0.73 18.09 -12.22
CA PHE A 482 1.59 17.11 -11.57
C PHE A 482 2.42 17.75 -10.45
N MET A 483 2.96 18.96 -10.68
CA MET A 483 3.69 19.71 -9.65
C MET A 483 2.82 20.00 -8.42
N HIS A 484 1.55 20.35 -8.59
CA HIS A 484 0.62 20.56 -7.48
C HIS A 484 0.32 19.25 -6.74
N SER A 485 0.21 18.13 -7.45
CA SER A 485 0.00 16.81 -6.85
C SER A 485 1.22 16.34 -6.03
N LEU A 486 2.43 16.58 -6.53
CA LEU A 486 3.67 16.30 -5.82
C LEU A 486 3.82 17.19 -4.58
N TYR A 487 3.49 18.47 -4.70
CA TYR A 487 3.51 19.40 -3.58
C TYR A 487 2.54 18.96 -2.46
N LEU A 488 1.31 18.53 -2.83
CA LEU A 488 0.36 17.95 -1.89
C LEU A 488 0.92 16.71 -1.20
N LEU A 489 1.49 15.77 -1.95
CA LEU A 489 2.07 14.52 -1.42
C LEU A 489 3.24 14.80 -0.45
N LYS A 490 4.12 15.72 -0.81
CA LYS A 490 5.29 16.16 -0.02
C LYS A 490 4.85 16.77 1.31
N GLU A 491 3.89 17.69 1.27
CA GLU A 491 3.38 18.36 2.46
C GLU A 491 2.53 17.41 3.33
N ALA A 492 1.80 16.47 2.72
CA ALA A 492 1.09 15.42 3.45
C ALA A 492 2.04 14.50 4.23
N TYR A 493 3.17 14.14 3.63
CA TYR A 493 4.19 13.36 4.32
C TYR A 493 4.82 14.16 5.47
N ALA A 494 5.23 15.41 5.21
CA ALA A 494 5.80 16.28 6.24
C ALA A 494 4.83 16.53 7.40
N TYR A 495 3.54 16.72 7.10
CA TYR A 495 2.47 16.86 8.10
C TYR A 495 2.35 15.61 8.97
N SER A 496 2.40 14.43 8.37
CA SER A 496 2.37 13.16 9.12
C SER A 496 3.56 12.97 10.06
N CYS A 497 4.67 13.71 9.86
CA CYS A 497 5.92 13.61 10.60
C CYS A 497 6.07 14.61 11.77
N GLN A 498 5.08 15.47 12.03
CA GLN A 498 5.17 16.46 13.12
C GLN A 498 5.27 15.80 14.51
N LYS A 499 6.05 16.44 15.41
CA LYS A 499 6.79 15.83 16.55
C LYS A 499 5.99 15.20 17.69
N ASP A 500 4.66 15.27 17.74
CA ASP A 500 3.90 14.97 18.98
C ASP A 500 2.86 13.84 18.90
N SER A 501 2.87 12.98 17.88
CA SER A 501 1.77 12.00 17.71
C SER A 501 2.22 10.62 17.28
N THR A 502 2.39 9.74 18.27
CA THR A 502 2.30 8.28 18.18
C THR A 502 0.86 7.79 17.91
N GLY A 503 0.02 8.60 17.26
CA GLY A 503 -1.35 8.22 16.92
C GLY A 503 -1.39 7.28 15.72
N SER A 504 -2.18 6.19 15.80
CA SER A 504 -2.29 5.18 14.73
C SER A 504 -2.63 5.79 13.35
N ILE A 505 -3.41 6.87 13.35
CA ILE A 505 -3.94 7.53 12.15
C ILE A 505 -2.83 8.22 11.32
N GLN A 506 -1.81 8.79 11.97
CA GLN A 506 -0.69 9.41 11.23
C GLN A 506 0.26 8.37 10.64
N MET A 507 0.42 7.24 11.33
CA MET A 507 1.13 6.09 10.79
C MET A 507 0.41 5.53 9.55
N GLU A 508 -0.92 5.46 9.57
CA GLU A 508 -1.72 5.10 8.39
C GLU A 508 -1.51 6.07 7.21
N LEU A 509 -1.39 7.39 7.47
CA LEU A 509 -1.08 8.37 6.41
C LEU A 509 0.30 8.13 5.80
N ARG A 510 1.33 7.88 6.61
CA ARG A 510 2.67 7.54 6.12
C ARG A 510 2.63 6.28 5.25
N ASN A 511 1.99 5.22 5.73
CA ASN A 511 1.84 3.97 5.00
C ASN A 511 1.07 4.15 3.68
N CYS A 512 0.02 4.98 3.68
CA CYS A 512 -0.73 5.31 2.48
C CYS A 512 0.15 6.05 1.46
N ILE A 513 0.90 7.06 1.88
CA ILE A 513 1.81 7.82 0.99
C ILE A 513 2.89 6.89 0.40
N LEU A 514 3.53 6.06 1.22
CA LEU A 514 4.51 5.08 0.74
C LEU A 514 3.89 4.11 -0.26
N SER A 515 2.66 3.65 -0.01
CA SER A 515 1.91 2.80 -0.93
C SER A 515 1.63 3.51 -2.27
N VAL A 516 1.20 4.77 -2.25
CA VAL A 516 1.00 5.59 -3.46
C VAL A 516 2.31 5.75 -4.24
N CYS A 517 3.43 6.00 -3.55
CA CYS A 517 4.75 6.07 -4.17
C CYS A 517 5.11 4.74 -4.85
N LYS A 518 4.99 3.63 -4.12
CA LYS A 518 5.35 2.27 -4.58
C LYS A 518 4.48 1.78 -5.74
N THR A 519 3.19 2.04 -5.70
CA THR A 519 2.22 1.42 -6.63
C THR A 519 1.87 2.30 -7.82
N ASN A 520 1.93 3.63 -7.68
CA ASN A 520 1.51 4.56 -8.71
C ASN A 520 2.65 5.45 -9.21
N LEU A 521 3.31 6.19 -8.32
CA LEU A 521 4.26 7.23 -8.73
C LEU A 521 5.55 6.66 -9.34
N LEU A 522 6.28 5.80 -8.60
CA LEU A 522 7.60 5.33 -9.03
C LEU A 522 7.55 4.42 -10.26
N PRO A 523 6.65 3.41 -10.37
CA PRO A 523 6.58 2.57 -11.55
C PRO A 523 6.20 3.35 -12.81
N TRP A 524 5.31 4.34 -12.67
CA TRP A 524 4.97 5.23 -13.77
C TRP A 524 6.16 6.11 -14.14
N PHE A 525 6.82 6.73 -13.16
CA PHE A 525 7.94 7.64 -13.40
C PHE A 525 9.08 6.99 -14.18
N VAL A 526 9.44 5.76 -13.84
CA VAL A 526 10.47 4.99 -14.56
C VAL A 526 10.12 4.79 -16.04
N LYS A 527 8.83 4.70 -16.38
CA LYS A 527 8.37 4.47 -17.76
C LYS A 527 8.39 5.72 -18.63
N VAL A 528 8.12 6.91 -18.08
CA VAL A 528 7.85 8.13 -18.84
C VAL A 528 8.91 9.24 -18.70
N VAL A 529 9.97 9.02 -17.91
CA VAL A 529 11.01 10.04 -17.63
C VAL A 529 11.60 10.71 -18.89
N ASN A 530 11.74 9.96 -19.99
CA ASN A 530 12.31 10.47 -21.24
C ASN A 530 11.44 11.54 -21.95
N GLU A 531 10.17 11.66 -21.56
CA GLU A 531 9.19 12.58 -22.14
C GLU A 531 8.90 13.79 -21.23
N MET A 532 9.61 13.91 -20.09
CA MET A 532 9.34 14.92 -19.06
C MET A 532 10.30 16.11 -19.11
N GLU A 533 9.84 17.24 -18.57
CA GLU A 533 10.70 18.41 -18.29
C GLU A 533 11.48 18.22 -16.98
N GLU A 534 12.64 18.88 -16.88
CA GLU A 534 13.56 18.78 -15.74
C GLU A 534 12.87 19.08 -14.39
N ASP A 535 12.02 20.11 -14.32
CA ASP A 535 11.35 20.53 -13.08
C ASP A 535 10.45 19.43 -12.50
N ILE A 536 9.81 18.64 -13.36
CA ILE A 536 8.97 17.50 -12.94
C ILE A 536 9.84 16.38 -12.38
N VAL A 537 10.89 16.01 -13.12
CA VAL A 537 11.84 14.96 -12.72
C VAL A 537 12.48 15.33 -11.37
N PHE A 538 12.92 16.58 -11.24
CA PHE A 538 13.45 17.11 -10.00
C PHE A 538 12.42 17.03 -8.87
N GLY A 539 11.16 17.41 -9.11
CA GLY A 539 10.09 17.34 -8.10
C GLY A 539 9.86 15.94 -7.54
N VAL A 540 9.94 14.90 -8.38
CA VAL A 540 9.84 13.50 -7.92
C VAL A 540 11.05 13.10 -7.08
N LEU A 541 12.26 13.41 -7.55
CA LEU A 541 13.50 13.11 -6.82
C LEU A 541 13.53 13.83 -5.46
N GLU A 542 13.15 15.10 -5.42
CA GLU A 542 13.05 15.87 -4.19
C GLU A 542 12.04 15.27 -3.21
N THR A 543 10.90 14.78 -3.71
CA THR A 543 9.90 14.08 -2.88
C THR A 543 10.48 12.80 -2.30
N CYS A 544 11.21 12.01 -3.10
CA CYS A 544 11.88 10.80 -2.62
C CYS A 544 12.93 11.12 -1.55
N HIS A 545 13.76 12.14 -1.78
CA HIS A 545 14.77 12.57 -0.82
C HIS A 545 14.14 13.03 0.51
N LEU A 546 13.04 13.79 0.47
CA LEU A 546 12.34 14.22 1.68
C LEU A 546 11.80 13.04 2.50
N ILE A 547 11.31 11.98 1.84
CA ILE A 547 10.85 10.77 2.53
C ILE A 547 12.00 10.06 3.25
N LEU A 548 13.19 10.03 2.64
CA LEU A 548 14.40 9.43 3.22
C LEU A 548 14.96 10.23 4.41
N LEU A 549 14.83 11.54 4.44
CA LEU A 549 15.41 12.39 5.50
C LEU A 549 14.64 12.40 6.84
N GLN A 550 13.40 11.92 6.89
CA GLN A 550 12.50 12.12 8.03
C GLN A 550 12.66 11.07 9.16
N ASP A 551 12.36 11.48 10.40
CA ASP A 551 12.77 10.86 11.68
C ASP A 551 12.36 9.38 11.92
N SER A 552 11.40 8.80 11.18
CA SER A 552 11.01 7.40 11.41
C SER A 552 11.88 6.42 10.63
N TYR A 553 12.92 5.91 11.29
CA TYR A 553 13.87 4.92 10.75
C TYR A 553 13.18 3.76 10.01
N ILE A 554 12.06 3.22 10.53
CA ILE A 554 11.34 2.09 9.93
C ILE A 554 10.82 2.42 8.51
N HIS A 555 10.10 3.53 8.34
CA HIS A 555 9.51 3.92 7.05
C HIS A 555 10.59 4.36 6.04
N ALA A 556 11.65 5.00 6.54
CA ALA A 556 12.81 5.38 5.71
C ALA A 556 13.53 4.13 5.18
N VAL A 557 13.71 3.08 6.01
CA VAL A 557 14.27 1.78 5.60
C VAL A 557 13.36 1.09 4.60
N GLU A 558 12.04 1.06 4.82
CA GLU A 558 11.09 0.48 3.85
C GLU A 558 11.17 1.20 2.49
N PHE A 559 11.16 2.53 2.50
CA PHE A 559 11.24 3.32 1.27
C PHE A 559 12.58 3.18 0.55
N ALA A 560 13.71 3.18 1.29
CA ALA A 560 15.03 2.93 0.72
C ALA A 560 15.09 1.55 0.05
N ASN A 561 14.53 0.51 0.67
CA ASN A 561 14.43 -0.81 0.04
C ASN A 561 13.55 -0.81 -1.22
N ILE A 562 12.45 -0.06 -1.24
CA ILE A 562 11.61 0.10 -2.45
C ILE A 562 12.41 0.74 -3.58
N LEU A 563 13.13 1.84 -3.32
CA LEU A 563 13.96 2.50 -4.33
C LEU A 563 15.02 1.54 -4.88
N VAL A 564 15.76 0.89 -4.00
CA VAL A 564 16.84 -0.02 -4.41
C VAL A 564 16.31 -1.22 -5.20
N THR A 565 15.12 -1.75 -4.87
CA THR A 565 14.46 -2.82 -5.66
C THR A 565 14.07 -2.36 -7.07
N LEU A 566 13.89 -1.05 -7.28
CA LEU A 566 13.58 -0.45 -8.58
C LEU A 566 14.84 0.02 -9.33
N SER A 567 16.03 -0.44 -8.94
CA SER A 567 17.31 -0.05 -9.55
C SER A 567 17.52 1.47 -9.58
N TRP A 568 17.24 2.12 -8.45
CA TRP A 568 17.23 3.58 -8.37
C TRP A 568 18.60 4.23 -8.55
N PHE A 569 19.71 3.53 -8.30
CA PHE A 569 21.04 4.08 -8.58
C PHE A 569 21.22 4.27 -10.08
N CYS A 570 21.00 3.23 -10.89
CA CYS A 570 21.08 3.37 -12.34
C CYS A 570 20.01 4.32 -12.90
N PHE A 571 18.79 4.24 -12.39
CA PHE A 571 17.70 5.08 -12.88
C PHE A 571 17.96 6.57 -12.63
N SER A 572 18.30 6.96 -11.40
CA SER A 572 18.56 8.37 -11.06
C SER A 572 19.86 8.89 -11.68
N PHE A 573 20.86 8.04 -11.91
CA PHE A 573 22.02 8.40 -12.73
C PHE A 573 21.63 8.61 -14.20
N GLY A 574 20.71 7.80 -14.74
CA GLY A 574 20.10 8.02 -16.05
C GLY A 574 19.42 9.39 -16.16
N CYS A 575 18.77 9.86 -15.09
CA CYS A 575 18.22 11.22 -15.03
C CYS A 575 19.31 12.31 -15.14
N LEU A 576 20.52 12.08 -14.62
CA LEU A 576 21.66 13.00 -14.80
C LEU A 576 22.12 13.07 -16.25
N GLY A 577 22.09 11.94 -16.96
CA GLY A 577 22.40 11.89 -18.38
C GLY A 577 21.39 12.68 -19.23
N LEU A 578 20.11 12.67 -18.84
CA LEU A 578 19.05 13.46 -19.49
C LEU A 578 19.14 14.95 -19.13
N PHE A 579 19.44 15.27 -17.86
CA PHE A 579 19.46 16.63 -17.32
C PHE A 579 20.75 16.89 -16.50
N PRO A 580 21.86 17.24 -17.17
CA PRO A 580 23.16 17.43 -16.52
C PRO A 580 23.29 18.81 -15.84
N THR A 581 22.32 19.18 -15.00
CA THR A 581 22.34 20.45 -14.25
C THR A 581 22.91 20.24 -12.85
N GLU A 582 23.51 21.30 -12.27
CA GLU A 582 24.03 21.25 -10.89
C GLU A 582 22.96 20.91 -9.86
N ARG A 583 21.72 21.35 -10.09
CA ARG A 583 20.57 21.05 -9.23
C ARG A 583 20.22 19.55 -9.29
N MET A 584 20.19 18.96 -10.48
CA MET A 584 19.94 17.51 -10.66
C MET A 584 21.07 16.68 -10.05
N LYS A 585 22.33 17.08 -10.31
CA LYS A 585 23.54 16.47 -9.75
C LYS A 585 23.48 16.42 -8.23
N TRP A 586 23.16 17.55 -7.61
CA TRP A 586 23.05 17.66 -6.17
C TRP A 586 21.98 16.72 -5.60
N ILE A 587 20.76 16.71 -6.15
CA ILE A 587 19.68 15.89 -5.58
C ILE A 587 19.95 14.39 -5.72
N VAL A 588 20.54 13.94 -6.83
CA VAL A 588 20.86 12.52 -7.05
C VAL A 588 21.90 12.02 -6.05
N TYR A 589 23.01 12.75 -5.88
CA TYR A 589 24.03 12.35 -4.89
C TYR A 589 23.56 12.47 -3.44
N GLN A 590 22.66 13.40 -3.14
CA GLN A 590 22.02 13.45 -1.82
C GLN A 590 21.14 12.22 -1.57
N ILE A 591 20.35 11.79 -2.55
CA ILE A 591 19.57 10.55 -2.44
C ILE A 591 20.49 9.35 -2.23
N PHE A 592 21.59 9.22 -2.98
CA PHE A 592 22.56 8.14 -2.77
C PHE A 592 23.08 8.16 -1.35
N SER A 593 23.54 9.32 -0.89
CA SER A 593 24.02 9.50 0.46
C SER A 593 22.98 9.11 1.53
N SER A 594 21.72 9.53 1.39
CA SER A 594 20.65 9.19 2.32
C SER A 594 20.31 7.70 2.32
N ILE A 595 20.24 7.06 1.15
CA ILE A 595 20.03 5.60 1.04
C ILE A 595 21.13 4.85 1.80
N LEU A 596 22.38 5.31 1.69
CA LEU A 596 23.52 4.69 2.36
C LEU A 596 23.46 4.86 3.86
N ASP A 597 23.13 6.05 4.36
CA ASP A 597 22.97 6.31 5.79
C ASP A 597 21.88 5.42 6.40
N ILE A 598 20.78 5.21 5.67
CA ILE A 598 19.65 4.38 6.12
C ILE A 598 19.99 2.89 6.12
N LEU A 599 20.61 2.38 5.05
CA LEU A 599 20.81 0.94 4.83
C LEU A 599 22.09 0.39 5.47
N LEU A 600 23.19 1.17 5.50
CA LEU A 600 24.49 0.72 6.02
C LEU A 600 24.82 1.30 7.40
N GLY A 601 24.14 2.38 7.78
CA GLY A 601 24.24 3.04 9.09
C GLY A 601 24.60 4.51 8.96
N ASN A 602 24.34 5.28 10.03
CA ASN A 602 24.57 6.72 10.04
C ASN A 602 26.02 7.08 9.65
N GLU A 603 26.17 8.15 8.88
CA GLU A 603 27.44 8.72 8.36
C GLU A 603 28.10 7.95 7.21
N PHE A 604 27.60 6.77 6.79
CA PHE A 604 28.14 6.06 5.63
C PHE A 604 28.04 6.89 4.34
N GLY A 605 26.98 7.68 4.17
CA GLY A 605 26.78 8.53 3.01
C GLY A 605 27.63 9.81 2.99
N LYS A 606 28.34 10.15 4.08
CA LYS A 606 29.10 11.39 4.21
C LYS A 606 30.11 11.63 3.08
N PRO A 607 30.94 10.64 2.65
CA PRO A 607 31.88 10.85 1.55
C PRO A 607 31.22 11.30 0.25
N ILE A 608 30.00 10.83 -0.02
CA ILE A 608 29.23 11.24 -1.22
C ILE A 608 28.75 12.68 -1.09
N ARG A 609 28.20 13.07 0.09
CA ARG A 609 27.76 14.45 0.35
C ARG A 609 28.90 15.45 0.21
N ASP A 610 30.05 15.12 0.78
CA ASP A 610 31.22 15.99 0.80
C ASP A 610 31.82 16.16 -0.62
N ALA A 611 31.77 15.11 -1.45
CA ALA A 611 32.29 15.12 -2.82
C ALA A 611 31.26 15.53 -3.90
N ALA A 612 29.97 15.65 -3.57
CA ALA A 612 28.87 15.76 -4.56
C ALA A 612 29.04 16.87 -5.61
N LEU A 613 29.66 18.00 -5.26
CA LEU A 613 29.90 19.11 -6.20
C LEU A 613 30.97 18.78 -7.26
N HIS A 614 31.88 17.87 -6.94
CA HIS A 614 33.04 17.49 -7.76
C HIS A 614 32.83 16.18 -8.52
N LEU A 615 31.78 15.42 -8.19
CA LEU A 615 31.44 14.20 -8.90
C LEU A 615 30.83 14.49 -10.29
N PRO A 616 31.13 13.68 -11.32
CA PRO A 616 30.70 13.90 -12.69
C PRO A 616 29.31 13.30 -13.00
N SER A 617 28.59 13.91 -13.94
CA SER A 617 27.26 13.45 -14.37
C SER A 617 27.30 12.29 -15.39
N ASP A 618 28.45 11.99 -16.00
CA ASP A 618 28.62 10.90 -16.98
C ASP A 618 29.25 9.65 -16.33
N PRO A 619 28.75 8.43 -16.58
CA PRO A 619 29.30 7.21 -16.00
C PRO A 619 30.76 6.91 -16.41
N THR A 620 31.19 7.33 -17.61
CA THR A 620 32.56 7.15 -18.10
C THR A 620 33.50 8.07 -17.35
N ASP A 621 33.13 9.34 -17.19
CA ASP A 621 33.90 10.30 -16.39
C ASP A 621 33.94 9.88 -14.91
N PHE A 622 32.84 9.30 -14.41
CA PHE A 622 32.74 8.74 -13.07
C PHE A 622 33.76 7.61 -12.85
N LEU A 623 33.88 6.69 -13.80
CA LEU A 623 34.87 5.62 -13.79
C LEU A 623 36.29 6.10 -14.10
N PHE A 624 36.45 7.21 -14.84
CA PHE A 624 37.74 7.80 -15.17
C PHE A 624 38.44 8.37 -13.93
N LEU A 625 37.68 8.90 -12.95
CA LEU A 625 38.23 9.37 -11.68
C LEU A 625 39.04 8.30 -10.94
N LEU A 626 38.61 7.03 -11.02
CA LEU A 626 39.34 5.89 -10.42
C LEU A 626 40.71 5.65 -11.07
N GLY A 627 40.88 6.02 -12.34
CA GLY A 627 42.12 5.82 -13.07
C GLY A 627 43.22 6.86 -12.77
N GLN A 628 42.90 7.88 -11.96
CA GLN A 628 43.82 8.97 -11.63
C GLN A 628 44.60 8.70 -10.33
N LYS A 629 45.81 9.25 -10.25
CA LYS A 629 46.66 9.15 -9.07
C LYS A 629 46.23 10.16 -8.01
N SER A 630 45.83 9.69 -6.83
CA SER A 630 45.36 10.54 -5.72
C SER A 630 46.46 11.23 -4.93
N SER A 631 47.73 10.87 -5.15
CA SER A 631 48.85 11.36 -4.34
C SER A 631 48.90 12.88 -4.29
N ASN A 632 48.57 13.45 -3.13
CA ASN A 632 48.52 14.88 -2.81
C ASN A 632 47.28 15.67 -3.30
N ASN A 633 46.21 15.03 -3.76
CA ASN A 633 44.94 15.69 -4.09
C ASN A 633 43.79 15.15 -3.21
N LEU A 634 43.49 15.88 -2.13
CA LEU A 634 42.43 15.53 -1.18
C LEU A 634 41.04 15.50 -1.83
N GLU A 635 40.75 16.43 -2.75
CA GLU A 635 39.45 16.49 -3.46
C GLU A 635 39.26 15.24 -4.34
N LEU A 636 40.31 14.83 -5.06
CA LEU A 636 40.28 13.61 -5.88
C LEU A 636 40.14 12.35 -5.02
N LEU A 637 40.84 12.28 -3.88
CA LEU A 637 40.73 11.17 -2.93
C LEU A 637 39.29 11.05 -2.39
N SER A 638 38.66 12.17 -2.03
CA SER A 638 37.25 12.20 -1.60
C SER A 638 36.31 11.76 -2.72
N CYS A 639 36.54 12.20 -3.96
CA CYS A 639 35.75 11.77 -5.12
C CYS A 639 35.90 10.26 -5.38
N GLN A 640 37.11 9.72 -5.37
CA GLN A 640 37.37 8.28 -5.56
C GLN A 640 36.72 7.44 -4.45
N SER A 641 36.75 7.93 -3.21
CA SER A 641 36.07 7.30 -2.08
C SER A 641 34.55 7.25 -2.29
N ALA A 642 33.94 8.36 -2.72
CA ALA A 642 32.53 8.43 -3.04
C ALA A 642 32.16 7.52 -4.23
N VAL A 643 32.98 7.48 -5.28
CA VAL A 643 32.79 6.61 -6.46
C VAL A 643 32.79 5.14 -6.06
N LEU A 644 33.80 4.69 -5.30
CA LEU A 644 33.87 3.30 -4.84
C LEU A 644 32.69 2.95 -3.93
N LEU A 645 32.26 3.88 -3.07
CA LEU A 645 31.12 3.65 -2.19
C LEU A 645 29.79 3.53 -2.95
N VAL A 646 29.55 4.35 -3.98
CA VAL A 646 28.38 4.26 -4.87
C VAL A 646 28.42 2.94 -5.67
N LEU A 647 29.57 2.58 -6.24
CA LEU A 647 29.72 1.31 -6.97
C LEU A 647 29.48 0.12 -6.06
N TYR A 648 30.02 0.14 -4.83
CA TYR A 648 29.86 -0.95 -3.88
C TYR A 648 28.38 -1.12 -3.51
N THR A 649 27.72 -0.03 -3.12
CA THR A 649 26.31 -0.09 -2.67
C THR A 649 25.35 -0.47 -3.77
N SER A 650 25.48 0.11 -4.96
CA SER A 650 24.68 -0.29 -6.13
C SER A 650 24.87 -1.77 -6.48
N SER A 651 26.11 -2.27 -6.41
CA SER A 651 26.43 -3.67 -6.70
C SER A 651 25.90 -4.68 -5.66
N LEU A 652 25.64 -4.27 -4.42
CA LEU A 652 25.00 -5.14 -3.40
C LEU A 652 23.58 -5.55 -3.78
N TYR A 653 22.94 -4.79 -4.68
CA TYR A 653 21.56 -4.97 -5.10
C TYR A 653 21.43 -5.26 -6.60
N ASP A 654 22.53 -5.68 -7.25
CA ASP A 654 22.61 -5.94 -8.68
C ASP A 654 22.11 -4.76 -9.56
N ASP A 655 22.33 -3.52 -9.10
CA ASP A 655 21.96 -2.28 -9.80
C ASP A 655 23.18 -1.71 -10.56
N TRP A 656 23.30 -2.03 -11.85
CA TRP A 656 24.49 -1.71 -12.64
C TRP A 656 24.23 -0.52 -13.55
N PHE A 657 24.98 0.57 -13.36
CA PHE A 657 24.89 1.77 -14.21
C PHE A 657 26.07 1.95 -15.17
N ALA A 658 27.04 1.03 -15.16
CA ALA A 658 28.15 0.98 -16.12
C ALA A 658 28.47 -0.47 -16.50
N ASP A 659 29.12 -0.67 -17.65
CA ASP A 659 29.53 -2.00 -18.15
C ASP A 659 30.51 -2.68 -17.18
N GLU A 660 30.23 -3.94 -16.82
CA GLU A 660 31.01 -4.72 -15.85
C GLU A 660 32.51 -4.78 -16.19
N LYS A 661 32.86 -4.77 -17.49
CA LYS A 661 34.27 -4.79 -17.96
C LYS A 661 34.95 -3.46 -17.69
N LEU A 662 34.24 -2.35 -17.90
CA LEU A 662 34.76 -1.00 -17.65
C LEU A 662 34.93 -0.77 -16.14
N VAL A 663 33.96 -1.22 -15.33
CA VAL A 663 34.08 -1.10 -13.87
C VAL A 663 35.28 -1.91 -13.36
N LEU A 664 35.44 -3.16 -13.79
CA LEU A 664 36.60 -3.96 -13.40
C LEU A 664 37.92 -3.30 -13.81
N ALA A 665 38.02 -2.84 -15.06
CA ALA A 665 39.22 -2.18 -15.56
C ALA A 665 39.56 -0.89 -14.77
N SER A 666 38.56 -0.09 -14.42
CA SER A 666 38.74 1.12 -13.60
C SER A 666 39.13 0.81 -12.15
N VAL A 667 38.56 -0.23 -11.54
CA VAL A 667 38.96 -0.68 -10.20
C VAL A 667 40.39 -1.24 -10.22
N GLU A 668 40.76 -2.00 -11.24
CA GLU A 668 42.13 -2.48 -11.42
C GLU A 668 43.12 -1.34 -11.62
N GLN A 669 42.75 -0.33 -12.41
CA GLN A 669 43.57 0.86 -12.60
C GLN A 669 43.75 1.64 -11.28
N TYR A 670 42.69 1.78 -10.49
CA TYR A 670 42.77 2.38 -9.15
C TYR A 670 43.77 1.65 -8.24
N ILE A 671 43.70 0.31 -8.20
CA ILE A 671 44.63 -0.52 -7.43
C ILE A 671 46.07 -0.31 -7.90
N LEU A 672 46.31 -0.28 -9.21
CA LEU A 672 47.65 -0.14 -9.78
C LEU A 672 48.27 1.24 -9.52
N VAL A 673 47.49 2.30 -9.70
CA VAL A 673 47.97 3.68 -9.63
C VAL A 673 48.19 4.14 -8.18
N ASN A 674 47.37 3.67 -7.24
CA ASN A 674 47.43 4.03 -5.83
C ASN A 674 48.11 2.96 -4.96
N SER A 675 48.79 1.99 -5.57
CA SER A 675 49.47 0.87 -4.88
C SER A 675 50.46 1.32 -3.81
N GLY A 676 51.12 2.47 -4.01
CA GLY A 676 52.03 3.08 -3.04
C GLY A 676 51.36 3.72 -1.83
N GLU A 677 50.08 4.10 -1.92
CA GLU A 677 49.31 4.70 -0.83
C GLU A 677 48.77 3.65 0.14
N PHE A 678 48.47 2.44 -0.34
CA PHE A 678 48.02 1.34 0.53
C PHE A 678 49.14 0.77 1.41
N LEU A 679 50.41 1.01 1.06
CA LEU A 679 51.59 0.48 1.77
C LEU A 679 52.05 1.37 2.93
N TYR A 680 51.58 2.61 3.00
CA TYR A 680 51.80 3.52 4.12
C TYR A 680 50.43 3.78 4.75
N GLU A 681 50.13 3.23 5.92
CA GLU A 681 48.85 3.34 6.67
C GLU A 681 48.34 4.80 6.78
N ALA A 682 47.79 5.34 5.70
CA ALA A 682 47.19 6.66 5.67
C ALA A 682 45.77 6.53 6.23
N VAL A 683 45.57 7.24 7.35
CA VAL A 683 44.38 7.22 8.22
C VAL A 683 43.09 7.66 7.49
N ASP A 684 43.19 8.19 6.26
CA ASP A 684 42.06 8.70 5.45
C ASP A 684 41.82 7.92 4.14
N SER A 685 42.33 6.69 4.02
CA SER A 685 42.13 5.85 2.82
C SER A 685 40.73 5.20 2.77
N VAL A 686 40.24 4.94 1.55
CA VAL A 686 38.99 4.20 1.29
C VAL A 686 38.94 2.91 2.12
N PRO A 687 37.82 2.57 2.79
CA PRO A 687 37.71 1.33 3.54
C PRO A 687 38.14 0.14 2.67
N MET A 688 39.21 -0.54 3.08
CA MET A 688 39.82 -1.65 2.35
C MET A 688 38.78 -2.73 2.00
N GLU A 689 37.78 -2.90 2.85
CA GLU A 689 36.65 -3.82 2.66
C GLU A 689 35.81 -3.50 1.42
N LEU A 690 35.57 -2.22 1.11
CA LEU A 690 34.82 -1.82 -0.09
C LEU A 690 35.56 -2.26 -1.36
N LEU A 691 36.88 -2.06 -1.37
CA LEU A 691 37.74 -2.42 -2.49
C LEU A 691 37.81 -3.94 -2.66
N ILE A 692 37.95 -4.69 -1.57
CA ILE A 692 37.90 -6.16 -1.57
C ILE A 692 36.59 -6.65 -2.17
N ASN A 693 35.46 -6.13 -1.68
CA ASN A 693 34.13 -6.57 -2.08
C ASN A 693 33.86 -6.26 -3.55
N LEU A 694 34.22 -5.06 -4.02
CA LEU A 694 34.07 -4.66 -5.42
C LEU A 694 34.95 -5.50 -6.35
N TYR A 695 36.25 -5.58 -6.07
CA TYR A 695 37.17 -6.33 -6.92
C TYR A 695 36.75 -7.80 -7.02
N SER A 696 36.48 -8.44 -5.89
CA SER A 696 36.04 -9.84 -5.86
C SER A 696 34.70 -10.08 -6.56
N LEU A 697 33.76 -9.13 -6.50
CA LEU A 697 32.47 -9.24 -7.18
C LEU A 697 32.63 -9.29 -8.71
N TYR A 698 33.30 -8.29 -9.28
CA TYR A 698 33.49 -8.22 -10.73
C TYR A 698 34.41 -9.32 -11.25
N ARG A 699 35.38 -9.78 -10.45
CA ARG A 699 36.18 -10.98 -10.77
C ARG A 699 35.34 -12.25 -10.73
N GLY A 700 34.41 -12.37 -9.79
CA GLY A 700 33.42 -13.47 -9.75
C GLY A 700 32.53 -13.51 -10.98
N LEU A 701 32.07 -12.35 -11.46
CA LEU A 701 31.27 -12.21 -12.69
C LEU A 701 32.07 -12.56 -13.95
N ALA A 702 33.33 -12.14 -14.03
CA ALA A 702 34.24 -12.44 -15.13
C ALA A 702 34.44 -13.96 -15.37
N LYS A 703 34.49 -14.74 -14.29
CA LYS A 703 34.69 -16.20 -14.35
C LYS A 703 33.50 -16.94 -14.97
N MET A 704 32.28 -16.44 -14.75
CA MET A 704 31.05 -17.02 -15.31
C MET A 704 30.88 -16.67 -16.80
N SER A 705 31.37 -15.51 -17.22
CA SER A 705 31.19 -14.99 -18.59
C SER A 705 32.31 -15.37 -19.56
N TYR A 706 33.43 -15.95 -19.11
CA TYR A 706 34.63 -16.35 -19.89
C TYR A 706 35.22 -15.26 -20.83
N GLN A 707 34.76 -14.00 -20.73
CA GLN A 707 35.02 -12.96 -21.73
C GLN A 707 35.60 -11.64 -21.16
N ILE A 708 35.72 -11.51 -19.84
CA ILE A 708 36.23 -10.27 -19.22
C ILE A 708 37.73 -10.44 -18.93
N PRO A 709 38.63 -9.72 -19.65
CA PRO A 709 40.06 -9.71 -19.33
C PRO A 709 40.29 -9.03 -17.98
N TYR A 710 41.35 -9.44 -17.28
CA TYR A 710 41.71 -8.90 -15.95
C TYR A 710 43.22 -8.70 -15.83
N SER A 711 43.64 -7.86 -14.90
CA SER A 711 45.04 -7.55 -14.61
C SER A 711 45.62 -8.48 -13.54
N PRO A 712 46.60 -9.34 -13.87
CA PRO A 712 47.27 -10.21 -12.89
C PRO A 712 48.06 -9.42 -11.84
N GLU A 713 48.56 -8.23 -12.20
CA GLU A 713 49.32 -7.39 -11.26
C GLU A 713 48.41 -6.72 -10.23
N ALA A 714 47.23 -6.25 -10.64
CA ALA A 714 46.23 -5.73 -9.72
C ALA A 714 45.76 -6.83 -8.74
N GLU A 715 45.53 -8.04 -9.25
CA GLU A 715 45.18 -9.21 -8.42
C GLU A 715 46.28 -9.54 -7.40
N ARG A 716 47.54 -9.47 -7.81
CA ARG A 716 48.69 -9.70 -6.92
C ARG A 716 48.74 -8.67 -5.79
N ILE A 717 48.56 -7.39 -6.11
CA ILE A 717 48.50 -6.31 -5.10
C ILE A 717 47.32 -6.58 -4.16
N MET A 718 46.16 -6.95 -4.71
CA MET A 718 44.97 -7.25 -3.92
C MET A 718 45.20 -8.37 -2.90
N PHE A 719 45.80 -9.49 -3.32
CA PHE A 719 46.13 -10.59 -2.41
C PHE A 719 47.20 -10.23 -1.39
N HIS A 720 48.15 -9.36 -1.76
CA HIS A 720 49.11 -8.82 -0.79
C HIS A 720 48.40 -8.01 0.29
N LEU A 721 47.47 -7.13 -0.08
CA LEU A 721 46.72 -6.31 0.88
C LEU A 721 45.85 -7.17 1.81
N ILE A 722 45.19 -8.21 1.30
CA ILE A 722 44.40 -9.15 2.11
C ILE A 722 45.26 -9.94 3.11
N ASN A 723 46.52 -10.22 2.77
CA ASN A 723 47.45 -10.97 3.64
C ASN A 723 48.14 -10.08 4.70
N GLU A 724 48.47 -8.84 4.37
CA GLU A 724 49.20 -7.92 5.27
C GLU A 724 48.28 -7.08 6.17
N ASN A 725 47.07 -6.71 5.70
CA ASN A 725 46.16 -5.84 6.44
C ASN A 725 45.16 -6.64 7.30
N LYS A 726 44.78 -6.06 8.44
CA LYS A 726 43.66 -6.57 9.25
C LYS A 726 42.33 -6.23 8.59
N TRP A 727 41.91 -7.04 7.63
CA TRP A 727 40.56 -6.95 7.06
C TRP A 727 39.57 -7.78 7.89
N ASP A 728 38.29 -7.41 7.86
CA ASP A 728 37.21 -8.10 8.57
C ASP A 728 36.08 -8.44 7.60
N LEU A 729 35.85 -9.73 7.36
CA LEU A 729 34.79 -10.19 6.46
C LEU A 729 33.40 -9.87 7.04
N SER A 730 33.28 -9.73 8.36
CA SER A 730 32.01 -9.47 9.06
C SER A 730 31.68 -7.98 9.26
N SER A 731 32.57 -7.06 8.88
CA SER A 731 32.36 -5.63 9.11
C SER A 731 31.47 -4.96 8.06
N ALA A 732 31.34 -5.58 6.88
CA ALA A 732 30.61 -5.06 5.73
C ALA A 732 29.73 -6.13 5.09
N ARG A 733 28.60 -5.70 4.53
CA ARG A 733 27.72 -6.59 3.76
C ARG A 733 28.43 -7.03 2.48
N ILE A 734 28.46 -8.33 2.19
CA ILE A 734 29.16 -8.86 1.03
C ILE A 734 28.18 -9.54 0.07
N HIS A 735 28.34 -9.29 -1.23
CA HIS A 735 27.55 -9.95 -2.25
C HIS A 735 27.97 -11.43 -2.38
N PHE A 736 27.01 -12.34 -2.60
CA PHE A 736 27.27 -13.79 -2.67
C PHE A 736 28.37 -14.15 -3.68
N LYS A 737 28.31 -13.57 -4.89
CA LYS A 737 29.31 -13.82 -5.96
C LYS A 737 30.73 -13.39 -5.55
N SER A 738 30.85 -12.28 -4.83
CA SER A 738 32.11 -11.76 -4.31
C SER A 738 32.68 -12.74 -3.27
N MET A 739 31.85 -13.16 -2.31
CA MET A 739 32.24 -14.10 -1.27
C MET A 739 32.64 -15.46 -1.86
N LYS A 740 31.86 -15.98 -2.82
CA LYS A 740 32.20 -17.22 -3.54
C LYS A 740 33.55 -17.12 -4.24
N TRP A 741 33.85 -16.01 -4.90
CA TRP A 741 35.13 -15.80 -5.57
C TRP A 741 36.29 -15.74 -4.58
N LEU A 742 36.13 -15.08 -3.42
CA LEU A 742 37.17 -15.02 -2.38
C LEU A 742 37.52 -16.43 -1.88
N PHE A 743 36.51 -17.25 -1.57
CA PHE A 743 36.72 -18.63 -1.12
C PHE A 743 37.18 -19.59 -2.23
N GLN A 744 37.32 -19.13 -3.47
CA GLN A 744 37.95 -19.90 -4.56
C GLN A 744 39.46 -19.68 -4.66
N GLN A 745 40.02 -18.72 -3.92
CA GLN A 745 41.41 -18.32 -4.06
C GLN A 745 42.32 -19.03 -3.05
N GLU A 746 43.17 -19.94 -3.54
CA GLU A 746 44.13 -20.67 -2.71
C GLU A 746 45.13 -19.75 -1.99
N LYS A 747 45.56 -18.66 -2.66
CA LYS A 747 46.59 -17.73 -2.16
C LYS A 747 46.19 -16.93 -0.91
N ILE A 748 44.90 -16.91 -0.56
CA ILE A 748 44.36 -16.20 0.61
C ILE A 748 43.65 -17.15 1.59
N CYS A 749 43.86 -18.46 1.48
CA CYS A 749 43.28 -19.43 2.42
C CYS A 749 43.68 -19.17 3.88
N LYS A 750 44.90 -18.69 4.14
CA LYS A 750 45.38 -18.39 5.50
C LYS A 750 44.62 -17.23 6.17
N PRO A 751 44.48 -16.04 5.58
CA PRO A 751 43.64 -15.01 6.19
C PRO A 751 42.15 -15.42 6.23
N LEU A 752 41.66 -16.19 5.26
CA LEU A 752 40.28 -16.69 5.26
C LEU A 752 40.00 -17.70 6.41
N SER A 753 40.98 -18.50 6.83
CA SER A 753 40.82 -19.40 7.98
C SER A 753 40.59 -18.60 9.27
N CYS A 754 41.32 -17.49 9.47
CA CYS A 754 41.08 -16.56 10.58
C CYS A 754 39.69 -15.91 10.52
N GLN A 755 39.20 -15.54 9.34
CA GLN A 755 37.85 -14.97 9.18
C GLN A 755 36.75 -16.01 9.47
N ILE A 756 36.90 -17.24 8.97
CA ILE A 756 35.97 -18.35 9.27
C ILE A 756 35.92 -18.61 10.78
N LEU A 757 37.08 -18.65 11.44
CA LEU A 757 37.15 -18.83 12.88
C LEU A 757 36.38 -17.72 13.64
N LYS A 758 36.58 -16.47 13.24
CA LYS A 758 35.86 -15.32 13.82
C LYS A 758 34.35 -15.41 13.57
N LEU A 759 33.92 -15.79 12.36
CA LEU A 759 32.51 -16.01 12.05
C LEU A 759 31.89 -17.12 12.90
N CYS A 760 32.58 -18.26 13.07
CA CYS A 760 32.13 -19.35 13.94
C CYS A 760 31.92 -18.89 15.39
N GLN A 761 32.81 -18.05 15.92
CA GLN A 761 32.65 -17.46 17.25
C GLN A 761 31.44 -16.53 17.32
N CYS A 762 31.21 -15.69 16.31
CA CYS A 762 30.04 -14.82 16.22
C CYS A 762 28.74 -15.62 16.16
N PHE A 763 28.63 -16.64 15.29
CA PHE A 763 27.41 -17.44 15.16
C PHE A 763 27.04 -18.18 16.46
N TYR A 764 28.03 -18.63 17.22
CA TYR A 764 27.80 -19.34 18.47
C TYR A 764 27.32 -18.43 19.61
N LEU A 765 27.83 -17.20 19.72
CA LEU A 765 27.45 -16.26 20.79
C LEU A 765 26.01 -15.76 20.70
N TYR A 766 25.43 -15.67 19.50
CA TYR A 766 24.08 -15.11 19.29
C TYR A 766 22.95 -16.15 19.21
N GLY A 767 23.27 -17.45 19.21
CA GLY A 767 22.44 -18.58 19.68
C GLY A 767 21.01 -18.80 19.17
N ASN A 768 20.38 -17.87 18.43
CA ASN A 768 19.01 -18.00 17.98
C ASN A 768 18.76 -17.19 16.69
N PRO A 769 18.36 -17.82 15.57
CA PRO A 769 18.10 -17.12 14.31
C PRO A 769 16.87 -16.18 14.40
N ILE A 770 16.04 -16.27 15.45
CA ILE A 770 14.78 -15.53 15.59
C ILE A 770 14.98 -14.11 16.14
N LEU A 771 16.11 -13.80 16.79
CA LEU A 771 16.45 -12.47 17.34
C LEU A 771 17.38 -11.64 16.42
N MET A 772 17.69 -12.13 15.23
CA MET A 772 18.66 -11.53 14.28
C MET A 772 18.18 -10.22 13.62
N HIS A 773 16.98 -9.72 13.92
CA HIS A 773 16.38 -8.62 13.16
C HIS A 773 16.63 -7.21 13.73
N GLU A 774 17.24 -7.07 14.91
CA GLU A 774 17.22 -5.78 15.65
C GLU A 774 18.55 -5.07 15.87
N SER A 775 19.70 -5.52 15.34
CA SER A 775 20.92 -4.69 15.43
C SER A 775 21.88 -4.82 14.25
N SER A 776 21.77 -3.83 13.35
CA SER A 776 22.66 -3.52 12.22
C SER A 776 22.75 -4.59 11.13
N GLY A 777 22.34 -4.24 9.90
CA GLY A 777 22.40 -5.08 8.69
C GLY A 777 23.81 -5.43 8.19
N LYS A 778 24.75 -5.70 9.11
CA LYS A 778 26.17 -5.90 8.88
C LYS A 778 26.62 -7.36 8.96
N ASN A 779 25.76 -8.31 9.35
CA ASN A 779 26.18 -9.69 9.59
C ASN A 779 25.88 -10.63 8.42
N ILE A 780 26.89 -11.42 8.02
CA ILE A 780 26.78 -12.49 7.02
C ILE A 780 25.80 -13.55 7.54
N ASP A 781 24.77 -13.87 6.76
CA ASP A 781 23.84 -14.94 7.09
C ASP A 781 24.54 -16.31 7.04
N ILE A 782 24.40 -17.09 8.11
CA ILE A 782 24.92 -18.47 8.22
C ILE A 782 24.40 -19.37 7.09
N ARG A 783 23.21 -19.09 6.55
CA ARG A 783 22.70 -19.80 5.37
C ARG A 783 23.62 -19.66 4.16
N THR A 784 24.18 -18.46 3.97
CA THR A 784 25.09 -18.18 2.85
C THR A 784 26.40 -18.96 2.98
N ILE A 785 26.93 -19.06 4.19
CA ILE A 785 28.12 -19.88 4.49
C ILE A 785 27.81 -21.38 4.32
N ALA A 786 26.62 -21.82 4.73
CA ALA A 786 26.20 -23.21 4.59
C ALA A 786 26.01 -23.63 3.12
N GLU A 787 25.47 -22.74 2.28
CA GLU A 787 25.38 -22.95 0.83
C GLU A 787 26.78 -23.07 0.21
N LEU A 788 27.73 -22.19 0.58
CA LEU A 788 29.11 -22.28 0.11
C LEU A 788 29.79 -23.58 0.57
N ALA A 789 29.58 -23.99 1.83
CA ALA A 789 30.14 -25.23 2.38
C ALA A 789 29.60 -26.49 1.68
N ALA A 790 28.39 -26.44 1.10
CA ALA A 790 27.81 -27.53 0.33
C ALA A 790 28.32 -27.58 -1.12
N SER A 791 28.80 -26.45 -1.67
CA SER A 791 29.28 -26.40 -3.05
C SER A 791 30.74 -26.88 -3.19
N GLU A 792 30.99 -27.67 -4.24
CA GLU A 792 32.28 -28.32 -4.54
C GLU A 792 33.36 -27.37 -5.06
N ASP A 793 32.99 -26.16 -5.47
CA ASP A 793 33.86 -25.26 -6.22
C ASP A 793 34.50 -24.16 -5.37
N ASN A 794 34.67 -24.36 -4.05
CA ASN A 794 35.35 -23.43 -3.16
C ASN A 794 35.98 -24.13 -1.94
N PHE A 795 36.75 -23.38 -1.14
CA PHE A 795 37.51 -23.90 0.00
C PHE A 795 36.78 -23.83 1.36
N VAL A 796 35.52 -23.41 1.47
CA VAL A 796 34.84 -23.22 2.77
C VAL A 796 34.82 -24.51 3.60
N ALA A 797 34.39 -25.63 3.02
CA ALA A 797 34.39 -26.93 3.72
C ALA A 797 35.81 -27.37 4.11
N THR A 798 36.78 -27.16 3.22
CA THR A 798 38.20 -27.43 3.51
C THR A 798 38.71 -26.60 4.67
N LEU A 799 38.41 -25.29 4.69
CA LEU A 799 38.86 -24.35 5.70
C LEU A 799 38.20 -24.63 7.06
N LEU A 800 36.92 -24.98 7.10
CA LEU A 800 36.23 -25.40 8.34
C LEU A 800 36.91 -26.62 8.97
N VAL A 801 37.27 -27.63 8.16
CA VAL A 801 37.98 -28.82 8.65
C VAL A 801 39.42 -28.49 9.04
N TYR A 802 40.10 -27.64 8.28
CA TYR A 802 41.46 -27.17 8.58
C TYR A 802 41.52 -26.42 9.92
N VAL A 803 40.66 -25.42 10.12
CA VAL A 803 40.55 -24.66 11.36
C VAL A 803 40.22 -25.59 12.53
N LEU A 804 39.33 -26.55 12.34
CA LEU A 804 39.02 -27.52 13.39
C LEU A 804 40.26 -28.36 13.76
N LYS A 805 41.01 -28.87 12.78
CA LYS A 805 42.23 -29.66 13.02
C LYS A 805 43.31 -28.85 13.75
N GLU A 806 43.57 -27.63 13.30
CA GLU A 806 44.55 -26.72 13.89
C GLU A 806 44.20 -26.45 15.37
N LEU A 807 42.93 -26.18 15.67
CA LEU A 807 42.48 -25.98 17.06
C LEU A 807 42.54 -27.24 17.93
N VAL A 808 42.50 -28.45 17.36
CA VAL A 808 42.65 -29.69 18.14
C VAL A 808 44.10 -29.91 18.57
N GLU A 809 45.06 -29.43 17.77
CA GLU A 809 46.49 -29.51 18.07
C GLU A 809 46.95 -28.46 19.11
N GLU A 810 46.20 -27.35 19.25
CA GLU A 810 46.43 -26.30 20.24
C GLU A 810 45.63 -26.56 21.54
N ASP A 811 46.31 -27.09 22.58
CA ASP A 811 45.75 -27.71 23.81
C ASP A 811 44.84 -26.84 24.71
N ASP A 812 44.62 -25.54 24.41
CA ASP A 812 44.12 -24.54 25.38
C ASP A 812 42.85 -23.74 24.99
N GLN A 813 42.09 -24.12 23.94
CA GLN A 813 40.92 -23.33 23.46
C GLN A 813 39.56 -24.07 23.37
N LYS A 814 39.18 -24.80 24.43
CA LYS A 814 37.87 -25.50 24.51
C LYS A 814 36.64 -24.70 24.04
N PRO A 815 36.38 -23.45 24.46
CA PRO A 815 35.18 -22.71 24.03
C PRO A 815 35.18 -22.36 22.53
N VAL A 816 36.37 -22.18 21.94
CA VAL A 816 36.52 -21.89 20.51
C VAL A 816 36.31 -23.15 19.68
N ILE A 817 36.76 -24.31 20.16
CA ILE A 817 36.46 -25.59 19.50
C ILE A 817 34.94 -25.85 19.52
N ILE A 818 34.26 -25.57 20.63
CA ILE A 818 32.80 -25.73 20.73
C ILE A 818 32.07 -24.82 19.73
N SER A 819 32.51 -23.57 19.55
CA SER A 819 31.86 -22.65 18.60
C SER A 819 31.99 -23.10 17.15
N VAL A 820 33.16 -23.63 16.76
CA VAL A 820 33.40 -24.20 15.42
C VAL A 820 32.53 -25.45 15.22
N LEU A 821 32.54 -26.39 16.17
CA LEU A 821 31.71 -27.61 16.11
C LEU A 821 30.21 -27.29 16.04
N GLY A 822 29.76 -26.32 16.83
CA GLY A 822 28.38 -25.83 16.83
C GLY A 822 27.99 -25.19 15.50
N THR A 823 28.89 -24.41 14.89
CA THR A 823 28.67 -23.81 13.56
C THR A 823 28.59 -24.88 12.47
N ILE A 824 29.48 -25.87 12.47
CA ILE A 824 29.44 -27.00 11.52
C ILE A 824 28.11 -27.76 11.66
N ALA A 825 27.64 -28.00 12.90
CA ALA A 825 26.35 -28.64 13.13
C ALA A 825 25.18 -27.80 12.58
N MET A 826 25.20 -26.47 12.77
CA MET A 826 24.22 -25.56 12.19
C MET A 826 24.24 -25.59 10.66
N ILE A 827 25.42 -25.59 10.03
CA ILE A 827 25.58 -25.69 8.57
C ILE A 827 24.92 -26.97 8.03
N ILE A 828 25.18 -28.12 8.65
CA ILE A 828 24.59 -29.41 8.23
C ILE A 828 23.08 -29.41 8.41
N ASN A 829 22.56 -28.79 9.49
CA ASN A 829 21.13 -28.70 9.71
C ASN A 829 20.42 -27.83 8.65
N ILE A 830 21.06 -26.75 8.16
CA ILE A 830 20.50 -25.88 7.12
C ILE A 830 20.65 -26.51 5.73
N PHE A 831 21.85 -27.02 5.40
CA PHE A 831 22.19 -27.67 4.14
C PHE A 831 22.85 -29.04 4.38
N PRO A 832 22.06 -30.13 4.45
CA PRO A 832 22.57 -31.48 4.72
C PRO A 832 23.68 -31.95 3.75
N ALA A 833 23.65 -31.48 2.50
CA ALA A 833 24.65 -31.78 1.48
C ALA A 833 26.08 -31.30 1.85
N ALA A 834 26.22 -30.32 2.74
CA ALA A 834 27.53 -29.90 3.25
C ALA A 834 28.27 -31.04 3.98
N ALA A 835 27.54 -32.03 4.50
CA ALA A 835 28.15 -33.16 5.19
C ALA A 835 29.02 -34.02 4.25
N ASP A 836 28.66 -34.15 2.97
CA ASP A 836 29.46 -34.87 1.98
C ASP A 836 30.81 -34.16 1.74
N GLN A 837 30.79 -32.83 1.58
CA GLN A 837 32.00 -32.03 1.38
C GLN A 837 32.92 -32.06 2.62
N LEU A 838 32.35 -31.95 3.82
CA LEU A 838 33.10 -32.04 5.07
C LEU A 838 33.76 -33.42 5.23
N CYS A 839 33.07 -34.50 4.86
CA CYS A 839 33.63 -35.86 4.84
C CYS A 839 34.76 -36.00 3.82
N LEU A 840 34.58 -35.50 2.60
CA LEU A 840 35.60 -35.52 1.55
C LEU A 840 36.90 -34.81 1.98
N HIS A 841 36.79 -33.74 2.77
CA HIS A 841 37.93 -33.02 3.32
C HIS A 841 38.46 -33.57 4.67
N GLY A 842 37.94 -34.71 5.13
CA GLY A 842 38.48 -35.47 6.25
C GLY A 842 38.08 -34.95 7.63
N ILE A 843 36.85 -34.45 7.81
CA ILE A 843 36.31 -34.08 9.13
C ILE A 843 36.34 -35.24 10.14
N SER A 844 36.23 -36.47 9.65
CA SER A 844 36.33 -37.71 10.42
C SER A 844 37.62 -37.80 11.25
N THR A 845 38.76 -37.46 10.66
CA THR A 845 40.06 -37.46 11.35
C THR A 845 40.12 -36.41 12.46
N ALA A 846 39.52 -35.25 12.25
CA ALA A 846 39.44 -34.20 13.28
C ALA A 846 38.55 -34.63 14.45
N ILE A 847 37.37 -35.19 14.15
CA ILE A 847 36.44 -35.76 15.14
C ILE A 847 37.11 -36.89 15.93
N GLN A 848 37.86 -37.76 15.25
CA GLN A 848 38.59 -38.85 15.87
C GLN A 848 39.62 -38.34 16.89
N SER A 849 40.40 -37.31 16.53
CA SER A 849 41.35 -36.68 17.45
C SER A 849 40.65 -36.05 18.65
N LEU A 850 39.49 -35.41 18.45
CA LEU A 850 38.68 -34.87 19.55
C LEU A 850 38.20 -35.95 20.53
N PHE A 851 37.76 -37.10 20.03
CA PHE A 851 37.38 -38.23 20.90
C PHE A 851 38.57 -38.76 21.70
N TYR A 852 39.76 -38.84 21.09
CA TYR A 852 40.96 -39.29 21.79
C TYR A 852 41.47 -38.28 22.83
N HIS A 853 41.38 -36.98 22.55
CA HIS A 853 41.89 -35.93 23.44
C HIS A 853 40.90 -35.56 24.56
N PHE A 854 39.60 -35.52 24.29
CA PHE A 854 38.59 -35.02 25.23
C PHE A 854 37.59 -36.07 25.75
N GLY A 855 37.58 -37.27 25.17
CA GLY A 855 36.57 -38.31 25.47
C GLY A 855 36.51 -38.78 26.93
N HIS A 856 37.54 -38.50 27.74
CA HIS A 856 37.58 -38.84 29.16
C HIS A 856 37.58 -37.62 30.10
N SER A 857 37.73 -36.41 29.58
CA SER A 857 38.05 -35.21 30.37
C SER A 857 36.98 -34.10 30.32
N SER A 858 36.04 -34.12 29.36
CA SER A 858 34.95 -33.14 29.27
C SER A 858 33.63 -33.75 28.74
N PRO A 859 32.60 -33.93 29.59
CA PRO A 859 31.29 -34.45 29.18
C PRO A 859 30.58 -33.56 28.16
N GLU A 860 30.79 -32.24 28.21
CA GLU A 860 30.17 -31.26 27.31
C GLU A 860 30.74 -31.36 25.89
N MET A 861 32.07 -31.45 25.76
CA MET A 861 32.72 -31.68 24.46
C MET A 861 32.31 -33.01 23.86
N PHE A 862 32.26 -34.07 24.68
CA PHE A 862 31.79 -35.38 24.23
C PHE A 862 30.37 -35.30 23.65
N MET A 863 29.47 -34.55 24.30
CA MET A 863 28.10 -34.35 23.82
C MET A 863 28.03 -33.59 22.49
N VAL A 864 28.75 -32.47 22.35
CA VAL A 864 28.75 -31.67 21.12
C VAL A 864 29.33 -32.48 19.95
N VAL A 865 30.45 -33.17 20.17
CA VAL A 865 31.08 -34.01 19.15
C VAL A 865 30.20 -35.21 18.78
N SER A 866 29.50 -35.82 19.74
CA SER A 866 28.55 -36.92 19.48
C SER A 866 27.33 -36.46 18.69
N ARG A 867 26.76 -35.29 19.02
CA ARG A 867 25.64 -34.68 18.28
C ARG A 867 26.04 -34.36 16.84
N LEU A 868 27.22 -33.75 16.64
CA LEU A 868 27.74 -33.46 15.31
C LEU A 868 27.99 -34.75 14.51
N THR A 869 28.60 -35.76 15.13
CA THR A 869 28.84 -37.07 14.53
C THR A 869 27.53 -37.70 14.05
N PHE A 870 26.47 -37.65 14.86
CA PHE A 870 25.15 -38.12 14.45
C PHE A 870 24.58 -37.30 13.29
N GLY A 871 24.64 -35.97 13.36
CA GLY A 871 24.17 -35.08 12.29
C GLY A 871 24.85 -35.35 10.94
N ILE A 872 26.16 -35.62 10.96
CA ILE A 872 26.93 -36.02 9.78
C ILE A 872 26.47 -37.40 9.29
N LEU A 873 26.48 -38.43 10.14
CA LEU A 873 26.11 -39.80 9.74
C LEU A 873 24.67 -39.92 9.22
N HIS A 874 23.76 -39.09 9.72
CA HIS A 874 22.38 -39.01 9.25
C HIS A 874 22.27 -38.36 7.86
N SER A 875 23.16 -37.43 7.53
CA SER A 875 23.03 -36.55 6.36
C SER A 875 23.91 -36.95 5.17
N VAL A 876 24.99 -37.71 5.42
CA VAL A 876 25.98 -38.11 4.40
C VAL A 876 25.48 -39.26 3.52
N HIS A 877 25.79 -39.21 2.23
CA HIS A 877 25.51 -40.31 1.31
C HIS A 877 26.42 -41.51 1.57
N SER A 878 25.87 -42.73 1.43
CA SER A 878 26.57 -43.98 1.77
C SER A 878 27.91 -44.19 1.06
N VAL A 879 28.10 -43.58 -0.12
CA VAL A 879 29.35 -43.65 -0.89
C VAL A 879 30.49 -42.91 -0.19
N SER A 880 30.23 -41.71 0.35
CA SER A 880 31.22 -40.84 1.00
C SER A 880 31.79 -41.44 2.31
N LEU A 881 31.06 -42.36 2.95
CA LEU A 881 31.49 -43.05 4.18
C LEU A 881 32.30 -44.32 3.91
N SER A 882 32.17 -44.90 2.73
CA SER A 882 32.68 -46.26 2.43
C SER A 882 34.21 -46.36 2.36
N GLU A 883 34.91 -45.24 2.18
CA GLU A 883 36.37 -45.19 2.00
C GLU A 883 37.14 -44.74 3.26
N ASP A 884 36.47 -44.25 4.31
CA ASP A 884 37.12 -43.54 5.42
C ASP A 884 37.24 -44.37 6.70
N LYS A 885 38.49 -44.79 7.00
CA LYS A 885 38.83 -45.59 8.18
C LYS A 885 38.66 -44.86 9.52
N ALA A 886 38.63 -43.52 9.53
CA ALA A 886 38.50 -42.75 10.77
C ALA A 886 37.09 -42.87 11.37
N TRP A 887 36.04 -42.91 10.54
CA TRP A 887 34.67 -43.18 11.00
C TRP A 887 34.53 -44.56 11.66
N LEU A 888 35.28 -45.56 11.17
CA LEU A 888 35.33 -46.90 11.77
C LEU A 888 35.97 -46.88 13.17
N ALA A 889 36.97 -46.02 13.39
CA ALA A 889 37.65 -45.91 14.67
C ALA A 889 36.85 -45.12 15.71
N ILE A 890 36.11 -44.09 15.29
CA ILE A 890 35.19 -43.31 16.13
C ILE A 890 34.08 -44.21 16.71
N THR A 891 33.54 -45.10 15.89
CA THR A 891 32.46 -46.02 16.28
C THR A 891 32.94 -47.19 17.16
N MET A 892 34.20 -47.65 17.00
CA MET A 892 34.77 -48.78 17.74
C MET A 892 35.33 -48.46 19.13
N LYS A 893 35.69 -47.20 19.42
CA LYS A 893 36.29 -46.78 20.71
C LYS A 893 35.37 -45.94 21.59
N GLY A 894 34.06 -45.95 21.33
CA GLY A 894 33.07 -45.35 22.24
C GLY A 894 33.29 -45.85 23.68
N PRO A 895 33.19 -44.97 24.69
CA PRO A 895 33.77 -45.22 26.01
C PRO A 895 33.22 -46.49 26.66
N ALA A 896 34.12 -47.26 27.26
CA ALA A 896 33.80 -48.42 28.09
C ALA A 896 32.77 -48.03 29.16
N LEU A 897 31.54 -48.49 28.98
CA LEU A 897 30.40 -48.23 29.86
C LEU A 897 30.59 -48.98 31.18
N ILE A 898 31.06 -48.31 32.22
CA ILE A 898 31.14 -48.85 33.59
C ILE A 898 30.30 -47.96 34.52
N ASP A 899 29.33 -48.60 35.20
CA ASP A 899 28.58 -48.24 36.41
C ASP A 899 28.51 -46.75 36.83
N HIS A 900 27.51 -45.99 36.35
CA HIS A 900 27.18 -44.66 36.91
C HIS A 900 25.67 -44.38 37.01
N GLU A 901 25.28 -43.70 38.09
CA GLU A 901 23.89 -43.43 38.49
C GLU A 901 23.15 -42.42 37.57
N GLU A 902 21.85 -42.66 37.42
CA GLU A 902 20.89 -41.98 36.53
C GLU A 902 20.72 -40.46 36.79
N GLY A 903 21.18 -39.95 37.94
CA GLY A 903 21.14 -38.52 38.28
C GLY A 903 22.32 -37.69 37.75
N THR A 904 23.24 -38.31 37.01
CA THR A 904 24.43 -37.64 36.45
C THR A 904 24.26 -37.42 34.94
N LYS A 905 24.90 -36.38 34.38
CA LYS A 905 24.95 -36.13 32.92
C LYS A 905 25.39 -37.37 32.12
N THR A 906 26.14 -38.28 32.74
CA THR A 906 26.61 -39.55 32.17
C THR A 906 25.50 -40.60 32.00
N GLY A 907 24.49 -40.63 32.89
CA GLY A 907 23.34 -41.53 32.78
C GLY A 907 22.43 -41.18 31.58
N GLU A 908 22.22 -39.88 31.35
CA GLU A 908 21.52 -39.38 30.15
C GLU A 908 22.27 -39.73 28.86
N ILE A 909 23.60 -39.65 28.88
CA ILE A 909 24.48 -40.07 27.77
C ILE A 909 24.30 -41.56 27.48
N LEU A 910 24.32 -42.42 28.49
CA LEU A 910 24.12 -43.86 28.32
C LEU A 910 22.74 -44.18 27.72
N LEU A 911 21.69 -43.50 28.19
CA LEU A 911 20.34 -43.67 27.63
C LEU A 911 20.29 -43.26 26.16
N PHE A 912 20.88 -42.12 25.80
CA PHE A 912 20.97 -41.66 24.41
C PHE A 912 21.74 -42.65 23.52
N VAL A 913 22.88 -43.17 24.00
CA VAL A 913 23.68 -44.18 23.29
C VAL A 913 22.89 -45.48 23.07
N LEU A 914 22.12 -45.94 24.06
CA LEU A 914 21.28 -47.13 23.92
C LEU A 914 20.15 -46.94 22.90
N VAL A 915 19.52 -45.76 22.89
CA VAL A 915 18.50 -45.40 21.90
C VAL A 915 19.10 -45.35 20.49
N LEU A 916 20.28 -44.74 20.33
CA LEU A 916 21.01 -44.75 19.07
C LEU A 916 21.37 -46.17 18.62
N HIS A 917 21.83 -47.01 19.54
CA HIS A 917 22.15 -48.40 19.26
C HIS A 917 20.93 -49.17 18.74
N PHE A 918 19.75 -49.01 19.36
CA PHE A 918 18.51 -49.62 18.89
C PHE A 918 18.18 -49.26 17.44
N PHE A 919 18.12 -47.95 17.13
CA PHE A 919 17.78 -47.50 15.77
C PHE A 919 18.85 -47.92 14.75
N SER A 920 20.11 -47.95 15.16
CA SER A 920 21.21 -48.44 14.33
C SER A 920 21.03 -49.93 13.99
N VAL A 921 20.76 -50.80 14.96
CA VAL A 921 20.56 -52.24 14.69
C VAL A 921 19.36 -52.45 13.75
N ARG A 922 18.31 -51.64 13.90
CA ARG A 922 17.08 -51.74 13.12
C ARG A 922 17.22 -51.25 11.67
N SER A 923 18.00 -50.19 11.42
CA SER A 923 18.15 -49.58 10.09
C SER A 923 19.21 -50.27 9.21
N MET A 924 20.22 -50.89 9.82
CA MET A 924 21.35 -51.51 9.13
C MET A 924 21.00 -52.51 8.01
N PRO A 925 19.99 -53.40 8.16
CA PRO A 925 19.60 -54.30 7.08
C PRO A 925 19.11 -53.59 5.80
N ALA A 926 18.62 -52.35 5.92
CA ALA A 926 18.18 -51.54 4.79
C ALA A 926 19.33 -50.74 4.15
N VAL A 927 20.31 -50.31 4.95
CA VAL A 927 21.43 -49.46 4.50
C VAL A 927 22.60 -50.29 3.97
N LEU A 928 22.89 -51.44 4.59
CA LEU A 928 24.05 -52.30 4.28
C LEU A 928 23.64 -53.80 4.22
N PRO A 929 22.83 -54.22 3.23
CA PRO A 929 22.36 -55.60 3.15
C PRO A 929 23.53 -56.59 2.96
N GLY A 930 23.60 -57.62 3.82
CA GLY A 930 24.53 -58.75 3.69
C GLY A 930 25.96 -58.53 4.21
N MET A 931 26.31 -57.32 4.67
CA MET A 931 27.66 -56.97 5.14
C MET A 931 27.93 -57.29 6.62
N VAL A 932 26.90 -57.53 7.43
CA VAL A 932 27.04 -57.75 8.88
C VAL A 932 26.81 -59.23 9.23
N ASP A 933 27.77 -59.84 9.93
CA ASP A 933 27.58 -61.12 10.62
C ASP A 933 27.05 -60.89 12.04
N TRP A 934 25.76 -61.16 12.26
CA TRP A 934 25.10 -60.91 13.54
C TRP A 934 25.56 -61.90 14.64
N LEU A 935 26.21 -63.01 14.28
CA LEU A 935 26.74 -63.98 15.24
C LEU A 935 27.90 -63.41 16.08
N CYS A 936 28.62 -62.40 15.58
CA CYS A 936 29.71 -61.74 16.31
C CYS A 936 29.26 -61.06 17.61
N PHE A 937 27.98 -60.78 17.79
CA PHE A 937 27.45 -60.13 18.98
C PHE A 937 27.19 -61.10 20.16
N LEU A 938 27.33 -62.42 19.94
CA LEU A 938 27.13 -63.47 20.96
C LEU A 938 28.39 -63.81 21.78
N ASP A 939 29.59 -63.82 21.18
CA ASP A 939 30.87 -64.08 21.87
C ASP A 939 32.08 -63.56 21.07
N GLN A 940 33.09 -62.97 21.73
CA GLN A 940 34.38 -62.57 21.13
C GLN A 940 35.35 -63.76 21.04
N ALA A 941 34.92 -64.87 20.45
CA ALA A 941 35.71 -66.12 20.49
C ALA A 941 36.79 -66.25 19.40
N ASN A 942 36.83 -65.38 18.38
CA ASN A 942 37.89 -65.38 17.38
C ASN A 942 38.48 -63.97 17.26
N GLY A 943 39.79 -63.82 17.46
CA GLY A 943 40.52 -62.55 17.47
C GLY A 943 40.60 -61.80 16.13
N LEU A 944 39.55 -61.86 15.30
CA LEU A 944 39.33 -60.92 14.20
C LEU A 944 38.34 -59.85 14.68
N PRO A 945 38.64 -58.55 14.54
CA PRO A 945 37.73 -57.50 14.96
C PRO A 945 36.44 -57.61 14.15
N PRO A 946 35.26 -57.67 14.80
CA PRO A 946 34.01 -57.56 14.07
C PRO A 946 33.90 -56.18 13.43
N PHE A 947 33.17 -56.10 12.32
CA PHE A 947 32.87 -54.86 11.61
C PHE A 947 32.42 -53.74 12.56
N SER A 948 32.86 -52.52 12.28
CA SER A 948 32.73 -51.32 13.13
C SER A 948 31.29 -50.84 13.25
N PHE A 949 30.63 -51.34 14.28
CA PHE A 949 29.32 -50.93 14.73
C PHE A 949 29.43 -50.49 16.19
N ILE A 950 28.46 -49.74 16.74
CA ILE A 950 28.33 -49.57 18.19
C ILE A 950 28.04 -50.97 18.76
N SER A 951 29.05 -51.79 19.00
CA SER A 951 28.86 -53.20 19.33
C SER A 951 28.65 -53.35 20.83
N ILE A 952 27.45 -53.01 21.31
CA ILE A 952 27.05 -53.44 22.64
C ILE A 952 26.76 -54.94 22.54
N CYS A 953 27.62 -55.75 23.14
CA CYS A 953 27.48 -57.20 23.10
C CYS A 953 26.24 -57.64 23.89
N CYS A 954 25.66 -58.80 23.55
CA CYS A 954 24.52 -59.37 24.30
C CYS A 954 24.81 -59.44 25.81
N LYS A 955 26.05 -59.72 26.20
CA LYS A 955 26.49 -59.72 27.60
C LYS A 955 26.26 -58.38 28.29
N ASP A 956 26.69 -57.28 27.66
CA ASP A 956 26.64 -55.97 28.28
C ASP A 956 25.20 -55.45 28.31
N LEU A 957 24.39 -55.77 27.29
CA LEU A 957 22.94 -55.59 27.32
C LEU A 957 22.31 -56.36 28.48
N CYS A 958 22.64 -57.65 28.67
CA CYS A 958 22.12 -58.44 29.80
C CYS A 958 22.52 -57.85 31.16
N ARG A 959 23.74 -57.31 31.30
CA ARG A 959 24.17 -56.61 32.52
C ARG A 959 23.36 -55.34 32.75
N LEU A 960 23.12 -54.54 31.71
CA LEU A 960 22.31 -53.32 31.77
C LEU A 960 20.84 -53.64 32.09
N ILE A 961 20.28 -54.72 31.55
CA ILE A 961 18.90 -55.13 31.86
C ILE A 961 18.80 -55.67 33.29
N HIS A 962 19.85 -56.31 33.82
CA HIS A 962 19.83 -56.82 35.20
C HIS A 962 20.02 -55.70 36.23
N PHE A 963 21.06 -54.88 36.07
CA PHE A 963 21.50 -53.88 37.06
C PHE A 963 21.01 -52.45 36.78
N GLY A 964 20.53 -52.15 35.58
CA GLY A 964 20.16 -50.79 35.17
C GLY A 964 18.89 -50.23 35.85
N SER A 965 18.67 -48.93 35.67
CA SER A 965 17.44 -48.24 36.04
C SER A 965 16.27 -48.60 35.11
N SER A 966 15.05 -48.19 35.43
CA SER A 966 13.85 -48.55 34.63
C SER A 966 13.95 -48.16 33.15
N PRO A 967 14.36 -46.92 32.78
CA PRO A 967 14.54 -46.51 31.38
C PRO A 967 15.65 -47.28 30.67
N ILE A 968 16.79 -47.51 31.34
CA ILE A 968 17.92 -48.26 30.79
C ILE A 968 17.52 -49.72 30.55
N LYS A 969 16.84 -50.34 31.51
CA LYS A 969 16.30 -51.71 31.40
C LYS A 969 15.36 -51.84 30.21
N LEU A 970 14.48 -50.87 30.04
CA LEU A 970 13.52 -50.84 28.93
C LEU A 970 14.25 -50.79 27.58
N VAL A 971 15.09 -49.78 27.35
CA VAL A 971 15.77 -49.61 26.05
C VAL A 971 16.76 -50.76 25.79
N ALA A 972 17.54 -51.18 26.79
CA ALA A 972 18.47 -52.30 26.64
C ALA A 972 17.74 -53.62 26.32
N SER A 973 16.54 -53.86 26.88
CA SER A 973 15.73 -55.03 26.55
C SER A 973 15.22 -55.02 25.11
N TYR A 974 14.87 -53.84 24.56
CA TYR A 974 14.52 -53.69 23.15
C TYR A 974 15.72 -53.93 22.22
N CYS A 975 16.90 -53.40 22.59
CA CYS A 975 18.14 -53.67 21.85
C CYS A 975 18.46 -55.16 21.79
N LEU A 976 18.34 -55.86 22.94
CA LEU A 976 18.60 -57.30 23.02
C LEU A 976 17.60 -58.10 22.19
N LEU A 977 16.32 -57.75 22.26
CA LEU A 977 15.25 -58.41 21.49
C LEU A 977 15.46 -58.26 19.99
N GLU A 978 15.73 -57.03 19.53
CA GLU A 978 15.97 -56.75 18.11
C GLU A 978 17.20 -57.52 17.61
N LEU A 979 18.29 -57.50 18.37
CA LEU A 979 19.53 -58.21 18.04
C LEU A 979 19.30 -59.73 17.93
N LEU A 980 18.63 -60.34 18.91
CA LEU A 980 18.31 -61.77 18.88
C LEU A 980 17.35 -62.13 17.73
N THR A 981 16.44 -61.22 17.37
CA THR A 981 15.56 -61.39 16.20
C THR A 981 16.38 -61.45 14.91
N ARG A 982 17.39 -60.56 14.76
CA ARG A 982 18.30 -60.59 13.60
C ARG A 982 19.16 -61.85 13.56
N ILE A 983 19.69 -62.28 14.71
CA ILE A 983 20.44 -63.54 14.82
C ILE A 983 19.57 -64.73 14.41
N SER A 984 18.33 -64.80 14.93
CA SER A 984 17.39 -65.89 14.62
C SER A 984 17.02 -65.93 13.14
N LYS A 985 16.82 -64.76 12.51
CA LYS A 985 16.58 -64.65 11.06
C LYS A 985 17.80 -65.09 10.23
N GLN A 986 19.01 -64.70 10.63
CA GLN A 986 20.23 -65.16 9.94
C GLN A 986 20.39 -66.68 10.02
N GLN A 987 20.06 -67.30 11.17
CA GLN A 987 20.13 -68.75 11.34
C GLN A 987 19.14 -69.50 10.43
N THR A 988 17.91 -69.00 10.31
CA THR A 988 16.89 -69.61 9.43
C THR A 988 17.21 -69.46 7.95
N GLU A 989 17.85 -68.36 7.54
CA GLU A 989 18.19 -68.10 6.12
C GLU A 989 19.48 -68.79 5.64
N LYS A 990 20.52 -68.90 6.50
CA LYS A 990 21.86 -69.39 6.09
C LYS A 990 22.18 -70.84 6.50
N SER A 991 21.42 -71.47 7.39
CA SER A 991 21.70 -72.82 7.94
C SER A 991 23.10 -72.99 8.58
N ASP A 992 23.76 -71.89 8.96
CA ASP A 992 25.10 -71.91 9.55
C ASP A 992 25.10 -72.57 10.95
N GLN A 993 26.16 -73.31 11.28
CA GLN A 993 26.35 -73.88 12.62
C GLN A 993 26.56 -72.77 13.65
N LEU A 994 25.75 -72.76 14.71
CA LEU A 994 25.90 -71.89 15.89
C LEU A 994 27.23 -72.18 16.59
N THR A 995 28.23 -71.31 16.41
CA THR A 995 29.54 -71.39 17.09
C THR A 995 29.57 -70.57 18.38
N CYS A 996 28.56 -70.72 19.24
CA CYS A 996 28.48 -70.00 20.53
C CYS A 996 28.77 -70.97 21.70
N SER A 997 29.51 -70.52 22.72
CA SER A 997 29.77 -71.33 23.91
C SER A 997 28.47 -71.53 24.72
N THR A 998 28.16 -72.79 25.05
CA THR A 998 26.97 -73.19 25.82
C THR A 998 26.88 -72.50 27.19
N LYS A 999 28.02 -72.12 27.79
CA LYS A 999 28.06 -71.37 29.06
C LYS A 999 27.52 -69.93 28.94
N TRP A 1000 27.70 -69.29 27.78
CA TRP A 1000 27.21 -67.93 27.54
C TRP A 1000 25.70 -67.90 27.34
N LEU A 1001 25.18 -68.81 26.52
CA LEU A 1001 23.75 -68.96 26.33
C LEU A 1001 23.05 -69.27 27.66
N LEU A 1002 23.65 -70.10 28.52
CA LEU A 1002 23.16 -70.34 29.88
C LEU A 1002 23.08 -69.07 30.73
N SER A 1003 24.07 -68.17 30.62
CA SER A 1003 24.10 -66.92 31.38
C SER A 1003 23.05 -65.93 30.88
N ILE A 1004 22.90 -65.78 29.56
CA ILE A 1004 21.83 -64.96 28.97
C ILE A 1004 20.46 -65.53 29.36
N THR A 1005 20.28 -66.85 29.22
CA THR A 1005 19.05 -67.55 29.59
C THR A 1005 18.69 -67.33 31.05
N ALA A 1006 19.65 -67.45 31.98
CA ALA A 1006 19.40 -67.24 33.41
C ALA A 1006 18.97 -65.80 33.74
N VAL A 1007 19.59 -64.80 33.08
CA VAL A 1007 19.19 -63.39 33.24
C VAL A 1007 17.77 -63.18 32.72
N LEU A 1008 17.45 -63.72 31.54
CA LEU A 1008 16.12 -63.61 30.95
C LEU A 1008 15.05 -64.33 31.78
N GLU A 1009 15.33 -65.56 32.26
CA GLU A 1009 14.43 -66.35 33.12
C GLU A 1009 14.04 -65.58 34.38
N GLY A 1010 14.99 -64.92 35.05
CA GLY A 1010 14.69 -64.10 36.24
C GLY A 1010 13.90 -62.83 35.93
N LEU A 1011 14.06 -62.28 34.72
CA LEU A 1011 13.42 -61.02 34.30
C LEU A 1011 12.04 -61.21 33.65
N VAL A 1012 11.60 -62.46 33.41
CA VAL A 1012 10.19 -62.76 33.08
C VAL A 1012 9.26 -62.23 34.18
N PHE A 1013 9.75 -62.11 35.42
CA PHE A 1013 9.03 -61.59 36.58
C PHE A 1013 9.28 -60.10 36.86
N CYS A 1014 9.83 -59.36 35.90
CA CYS A 1014 10.09 -57.92 36.06
C CYS A 1014 8.78 -57.15 36.30
N SER A 1015 8.83 -56.10 37.14
CA SER A 1015 7.68 -55.24 37.41
C SER A 1015 7.25 -54.40 36.20
N ASP A 1016 8.17 -54.12 35.26
CA ASP A 1016 7.86 -53.48 33.99
C ASP A 1016 7.44 -54.54 32.96
N ILE A 1017 6.18 -54.48 32.52
CA ILE A 1017 5.59 -55.45 31.59
C ILE A 1017 6.30 -55.50 30.24
N ASN A 1018 6.80 -54.37 29.74
CA ASN A 1018 7.46 -54.33 28.43
C ASN A 1018 8.85 -54.98 28.52
N VAL A 1019 9.58 -54.74 29.62
CA VAL A 1019 10.85 -55.44 29.89
C VAL A 1019 10.61 -56.94 30.01
N ALA A 1020 9.58 -57.34 30.76
CA ALA A 1020 9.22 -58.75 30.94
C ALA A 1020 8.84 -59.44 29.62
N LEU A 1021 8.04 -58.77 28.76
CA LEU A 1021 7.68 -59.26 27.42
C LEU A 1021 8.90 -59.36 26.50
N ASN A 1022 9.74 -58.32 26.45
CA ASN A 1022 10.96 -58.35 25.64
C ASN A 1022 11.89 -59.50 26.08
N CYS A 1023 12.01 -59.73 27.39
CA CYS A 1023 12.79 -60.83 27.93
C CYS A 1023 12.15 -62.19 27.62
N SER A 1024 10.82 -62.32 27.71
CA SER A 1024 10.13 -63.58 27.41
C SER A 1024 10.18 -63.93 25.93
N PHE A 1025 10.06 -62.95 25.02
CA PHE A 1025 10.26 -63.16 23.58
C PHE A 1025 11.70 -63.54 23.27
N SER A 1026 12.67 -62.83 23.85
CA SER A 1026 14.10 -63.15 23.72
C SER A 1026 14.41 -64.56 24.19
N LEU A 1027 13.86 -64.96 25.35
CA LEU A 1027 14.00 -66.30 25.91
C LEU A 1027 13.34 -67.35 25.00
N SER A 1028 12.12 -67.09 24.53
CA SER A 1028 11.38 -67.98 23.63
C SER A 1028 12.11 -68.22 22.31
N MET A 1029 12.76 -67.19 21.75
CA MET A 1029 13.60 -67.33 20.56
C MET A 1029 14.81 -68.23 20.82
N ILE A 1030 15.53 -68.01 21.93
CA ILE A 1030 16.67 -68.83 22.31
C ILE A 1030 16.23 -70.29 22.53
N LEU A 1031 15.10 -70.52 23.20
CA LEU A 1031 14.55 -71.86 23.41
C LEU A 1031 14.23 -72.57 22.09
N GLY A 1032 13.77 -71.84 21.07
CA GLY A 1032 13.41 -72.38 19.76
C GLY A 1032 14.59 -72.74 18.84
N TRP A 1033 15.85 -72.51 19.25
CA TRP A 1033 17.01 -72.84 18.41
C TRP A 1033 17.32 -74.34 18.41
N ASP A 1034 17.29 -74.98 17.23
CA ASP A 1034 17.35 -76.44 17.00
C ASP A 1034 18.59 -77.17 17.56
N LYS A 1035 19.69 -76.46 17.87
CA LYS A 1035 21.00 -77.03 18.25
C LYS A 1035 21.38 -76.87 19.73
N LEU A 1036 20.46 -76.48 20.61
CA LEU A 1036 20.68 -76.52 22.06
C LEU A 1036 20.65 -77.98 22.55
N ASP A 1037 21.84 -78.55 22.57
CA ASP A 1037 22.14 -79.95 22.87
C ASP A 1037 21.66 -80.37 24.28
N ILE A 1038 21.47 -81.67 24.42
CA ILE A 1038 20.76 -82.47 25.44
C ILE A 1038 21.01 -82.05 26.91
N GLU A 1039 22.09 -81.35 27.23
CA GLU A 1039 22.44 -80.86 28.57
C GLU A 1039 21.51 -79.76 29.11
N LEU A 1040 21.01 -78.86 28.26
CA LEU A 1040 20.03 -77.86 28.68
C LEU A 1040 18.63 -78.47 28.84
N ARG A 1041 18.24 -79.42 27.97
CA ARG A 1041 16.99 -80.17 28.10
C ARG A 1041 16.90 -80.93 29.42
N ALA A 1042 18.04 -81.44 29.92
CA ALA A 1042 18.13 -82.12 31.22
C ALA A 1042 18.10 -81.18 32.45
N LYS A 1043 18.49 -79.90 32.29
CA LYS A 1043 18.54 -78.90 33.38
C LYS A 1043 17.36 -77.92 33.40
N GLN A 1044 16.73 -77.62 32.27
CA GLN A 1044 15.57 -76.72 32.17
C GLN A 1044 14.33 -77.26 32.90
N GLY A 1045 14.15 -78.58 32.93
CA GLY A 1045 13.12 -79.24 33.75
C GLY A 1045 13.37 -79.18 35.26
N LYS A 1046 14.44 -78.53 35.73
CA LYS A 1046 14.93 -78.69 37.11
C LYS A 1046 15.15 -77.40 37.92
N ASN A 1047 14.63 -76.20 37.56
CA ASN A 1047 14.21 -75.19 38.58
C ASN A 1047 13.46 -73.97 38.00
N TRP A 1048 14.03 -73.14 37.11
CA TRP A 1048 13.43 -71.83 36.74
C TRP A 1048 12.30 -71.88 35.70
N CYS A 1049 12.49 -72.54 34.55
CA CYS A 1049 11.41 -72.74 33.59
C CYS A 1049 10.22 -73.50 34.23
N ARG A 1050 10.51 -74.47 35.08
CA ARG A 1050 9.50 -75.18 35.89
C ARG A 1050 8.76 -74.23 36.83
N LEU A 1051 9.47 -73.35 37.54
CA LEU A 1051 8.87 -72.31 38.37
C LEU A 1051 7.98 -71.36 37.56
N ILE A 1052 8.41 -70.91 36.36
CA ILE A 1052 7.60 -70.06 35.47
C ILE A 1052 6.29 -70.78 35.11
N VAL A 1053 6.35 -72.06 34.76
CA VAL A 1053 5.17 -72.87 34.39
C VAL A 1053 4.28 -73.14 35.60
N GLU A 1054 4.84 -73.52 36.75
CA GLU A 1054 4.09 -73.78 37.99
C GLU A 1054 3.40 -72.52 38.51
N GLU A 1055 4.10 -71.37 38.56
CA GLU A 1055 3.51 -70.10 38.96
C GLU A 1055 2.45 -69.62 37.96
N LEU A 1056 2.67 -69.81 36.63
CA LEU A 1056 1.64 -69.53 35.63
C LEU A 1056 0.39 -70.39 35.87
N ALA A 1057 0.58 -71.71 36.03
CA ALA A 1057 -0.49 -72.67 36.27
C ALA A 1057 -1.27 -72.33 37.56
N ILE A 1058 -0.58 -71.99 38.65
CA ILE A 1058 -1.20 -71.55 39.91
C ILE A 1058 -1.95 -70.23 39.70
N SER A 1059 -1.35 -69.26 39.02
CA SER A 1059 -1.97 -67.94 38.78
C SER A 1059 -3.27 -68.01 37.98
N LEU A 1060 -3.38 -68.99 37.08
CA LEU A 1060 -4.57 -69.21 36.25
C LEU A 1060 -5.58 -70.15 36.91
N ALA A 1061 -5.13 -71.21 37.60
CA ALA A 1061 -5.99 -72.23 38.21
C ALA A 1061 -6.54 -71.84 39.59
N VAL A 1062 -5.77 -71.07 40.38
CA VAL A 1062 -6.16 -70.60 41.72
C VAL A 1062 -5.60 -69.18 41.96
N PRO A 1063 -6.19 -68.13 41.35
CA PRO A 1063 -5.66 -66.76 41.41
C PRO A 1063 -5.45 -66.23 42.84
N SER A 1064 -6.24 -66.68 43.82
CA SER A 1064 -6.13 -66.27 45.22
C SER A 1064 -4.85 -66.74 45.92
N LEU A 1065 -4.12 -67.70 45.36
CA LEU A 1065 -2.87 -68.25 45.90
C LEU A 1065 -1.62 -67.71 45.17
N ALA A 1066 -1.79 -66.92 44.12
CA ALA A 1066 -0.70 -66.45 43.27
C ALA A 1066 0.12 -65.33 43.93
N SER A 1067 1.40 -65.27 43.59
CA SER A 1067 2.27 -64.15 43.99
C SER A 1067 1.78 -62.82 43.40
N LYS A 1068 1.94 -61.71 44.14
CA LYS A 1068 1.52 -60.36 43.71
C LYS A 1068 2.18 -59.92 42.39
N SER A 1069 3.36 -60.43 42.04
CA SER A 1069 4.04 -60.16 40.77
C SER A 1069 3.34 -60.84 39.59
N PHE A 1070 2.84 -62.07 39.76
CA PHE A 1070 2.13 -62.81 38.70
C PHE A 1070 0.70 -62.33 38.45
N MET A 1071 0.03 -61.88 39.52
CA MET A 1071 -1.35 -61.35 39.47
C MET A 1071 -1.53 -60.22 38.46
N ILE A 1072 -0.46 -59.49 38.12
CA ILE A 1072 -0.53 -58.30 37.28
C ILE A 1072 -0.26 -58.67 35.81
N HIS A 1073 0.56 -59.69 35.50
CA HIS A 1073 1.03 -59.96 34.13
C HIS A 1073 1.34 -61.44 33.84
N HIS A 1074 0.34 -62.27 33.52
CA HIS A 1074 0.57 -63.66 33.05
C HIS A 1074 1.11 -63.74 31.61
N LYS A 1075 0.97 -62.66 30.81
CA LYS A 1075 1.32 -62.63 29.37
C LYS A 1075 2.77 -63.03 29.06
N PRO A 1076 3.82 -62.52 29.74
CA PRO A 1076 5.21 -62.89 29.43
C PRO A 1076 5.49 -64.37 29.66
N ALA A 1077 5.00 -64.93 30.78
CA ALA A 1077 5.18 -66.33 31.11
C ALA A 1077 4.54 -67.26 30.07
N VAL A 1078 3.37 -66.91 29.54
CA VAL A 1078 2.69 -67.69 28.50
C VAL A 1078 3.57 -67.90 27.27
N HIS A 1079 4.28 -66.89 26.80
CA HIS A 1079 5.16 -67.03 25.63
C HIS A 1079 6.28 -68.06 25.86
N VAL A 1080 6.87 -68.06 27.06
CA VAL A 1080 7.89 -69.05 27.45
C VAL A 1080 7.29 -70.45 27.51
N VAL A 1081 6.11 -70.61 28.13
CA VAL A 1081 5.43 -71.92 28.23
C VAL A 1081 5.04 -72.45 26.86
N VAL A 1082 4.53 -71.60 25.98
CA VAL A 1082 4.22 -71.93 24.57
C VAL A 1082 5.47 -72.40 23.83
N ALA A 1083 6.61 -71.73 24.01
CA ALA A 1083 7.88 -72.17 23.41
C ALA A 1083 8.32 -73.55 23.95
N LEU A 1084 8.16 -73.80 25.25
CA LEU A 1084 8.48 -75.10 25.87
C LEU A 1084 7.57 -76.23 25.38
N LEU A 1085 6.26 -75.98 25.25
CA LEU A 1085 5.28 -76.95 24.73
C LEU A 1085 5.58 -77.34 23.28
N LYS A 1086 6.05 -76.39 22.45
CA LYS A 1086 6.49 -76.66 21.08
C LYS A 1086 7.76 -77.50 21.01
N LEU A 1087 8.65 -77.32 21.99
CA LEU A 1087 9.95 -78.00 22.05
C LEU A 1087 9.85 -79.45 22.54
N GLN A 1088 9.02 -79.73 23.54
CA GLN A 1088 8.98 -81.01 24.26
C GLN A 1088 7.59 -81.64 24.19
N LYS A 1089 7.33 -82.45 23.15
CA LYS A 1089 6.05 -83.15 22.98
C LYS A 1089 5.77 -84.26 24.02
N ASP A 1090 6.80 -84.79 24.69
CA ASP A 1090 6.69 -85.89 25.66
C ASP A 1090 7.46 -85.58 26.97
N SER A 1091 6.99 -84.57 27.70
CA SER A 1091 7.59 -84.15 28.98
C SER A 1091 6.70 -84.57 30.17
N ASP A 1092 7.14 -85.61 30.90
CA ASP A 1092 6.43 -86.13 32.07
C ASP A 1092 6.19 -85.07 33.16
N TRP A 1093 7.10 -84.12 33.31
CA TRP A 1093 6.97 -83.07 34.32
C TRP A 1093 5.97 -81.98 33.90
N LEU A 1094 5.86 -81.64 32.61
CA LEU A 1094 4.81 -80.72 32.15
C LEU A 1094 3.43 -81.34 32.35
N HIS A 1095 3.29 -82.67 32.17
CA HIS A 1095 2.07 -83.40 32.51
C HIS A 1095 1.74 -83.38 34.01
N SER A 1096 2.76 -83.30 34.88
CA SER A 1096 2.54 -83.17 36.32
C SER A 1096 2.05 -81.77 36.75
N VAL A 1097 2.34 -80.72 35.96
CA VAL A 1097 1.91 -79.35 36.26
C VAL A 1097 0.57 -79.03 35.60
N PHE A 1098 0.42 -79.32 34.30
CA PHE A 1098 -0.84 -79.23 33.57
C PHE A 1098 -1.62 -80.54 33.64
N ASP A 1099 -1.90 -81.00 34.86
CA ASP A 1099 -2.75 -82.15 35.07
C ASP A 1099 -4.24 -81.82 34.84
N ASP A 1100 -5.09 -82.84 34.90
CA ASP A 1100 -6.52 -82.70 34.66
C ASP A 1100 -7.19 -81.68 35.61
N SER A 1101 -6.71 -81.64 36.86
CA SER A 1101 -7.23 -80.76 37.91
C SER A 1101 -6.83 -79.30 37.68
N CYS A 1102 -5.59 -79.07 37.24
CA CYS A 1102 -5.04 -77.77 36.91
C CYS A 1102 -5.76 -77.20 35.69
N ILE A 1103 -5.82 -77.95 34.59
CA ILE A 1103 -6.48 -77.49 33.35
C ILE A 1103 -7.97 -77.21 33.60
N GLY A 1104 -8.66 -78.10 34.30
CA GLY A 1104 -10.05 -77.88 34.70
C GLY A 1104 -10.23 -76.64 35.59
N GLY A 1105 -9.30 -76.41 36.53
CA GLY A 1105 -9.24 -75.23 37.38
C GLY A 1105 -9.04 -73.93 36.60
N ILE A 1106 -8.11 -73.92 35.64
CA ILE A 1106 -7.87 -72.78 34.75
C ILE A 1106 -9.15 -72.45 33.97
N ILE A 1107 -9.73 -73.45 33.28
CA ILE A 1107 -10.93 -73.25 32.44
C ILE A 1107 -12.10 -72.73 33.28
N LYS A 1108 -12.24 -73.18 34.52
CA LYS A 1108 -13.30 -72.72 35.44
C LYS A 1108 -13.16 -71.24 35.82
N ASN A 1109 -11.94 -70.72 35.89
CA ASN A 1109 -11.68 -69.32 36.22
C ASN A 1109 -11.66 -68.39 35.00
N LEU A 1110 -11.72 -68.94 33.79
CA LEU A 1110 -11.86 -68.14 32.58
C LEU A 1110 -13.30 -67.62 32.44
N SER A 1111 -13.40 -66.35 32.12
CA SER A 1111 -14.63 -65.64 31.80
C SER A 1111 -14.44 -64.85 30.52
N ALA A 1112 -15.55 -64.39 29.94
CA ALA A 1112 -15.52 -63.61 28.71
C ALA A 1112 -14.68 -62.31 28.81
N SER A 1113 -14.44 -61.80 30.01
CA SER A 1113 -13.70 -60.56 30.27
C SER A 1113 -12.21 -60.74 30.55
N ASN A 1114 -11.72 -61.96 30.77
CA ASN A 1114 -10.32 -62.22 31.14
C ASN A 1114 -9.56 -63.12 30.14
N VAL A 1115 -10.17 -63.46 29.00
CA VAL A 1115 -9.51 -64.18 27.91
C VAL A 1115 -8.70 -63.20 27.05
N SER A 1116 -7.38 -63.38 26.99
CA SER A 1116 -6.47 -62.63 26.11
C SER A 1116 -5.95 -63.51 24.96
N SER A 1117 -5.34 -62.89 23.94
CA SER A 1117 -4.71 -63.61 22.83
C SER A 1117 -3.65 -64.63 23.27
N GLU A 1118 -2.91 -64.32 24.34
CA GLU A 1118 -1.90 -65.20 24.93
C GLU A 1118 -2.55 -66.43 25.58
N ILE A 1119 -3.65 -66.26 26.33
CA ILE A 1119 -4.40 -67.40 26.89
C ILE A 1119 -4.89 -68.33 25.78
N VAL A 1120 -5.37 -67.77 24.67
CA VAL A 1120 -5.81 -68.56 23.51
C VAL A 1120 -4.62 -69.30 22.88
N LEU A 1121 -3.47 -68.65 22.73
CA LEU A 1121 -2.22 -69.27 22.29
C LEU A 1121 -1.77 -70.42 23.20
N LEU A 1122 -1.87 -70.25 24.53
CA LEU A 1122 -1.54 -71.31 25.49
C LEU A 1122 -2.42 -72.54 25.29
N PHE A 1123 -3.74 -72.37 25.21
CA PHE A 1123 -4.68 -73.48 25.01
C PHE A 1123 -4.54 -74.12 23.63
N LYS A 1124 -4.21 -73.34 22.61
CA LYS A 1124 -3.90 -73.86 21.28
C LYS A 1124 -2.69 -74.80 21.31
N GLU A 1125 -1.61 -74.42 22.00
CA GLU A 1125 -0.45 -75.31 22.09
C GLU A 1125 -0.67 -76.48 23.06
N LEU A 1126 -1.43 -76.32 24.14
CA LEU A 1126 -1.86 -77.45 24.99
C LEU A 1126 -2.70 -78.46 24.19
N LEU A 1127 -3.55 -77.99 23.26
CA LEU A 1127 -4.29 -78.85 22.34
C LEU A 1127 -3.34 -79.57 21.37
N ASN A 1128 -2.43 -78.84 20.72
CA ASN A 1128 -1.46 -79.40 19.76
C ASN A 1128 -0.52 -80.43 20.41
N ALA A 1129 -0.19 -80.23 21.68
CA ALA A 1129 0.66 -81.13 22.45
C ALA A 1129 -0.12 -82.27 23.13
N GLY A 1130 -1.46 -82.34 22.98
CA GLY A 1130 -2.27 -83.47 23.45
C GLY A 1130 -2.65 -83.46 24.95
N TYR A 1131 -2.59 -82.30 25.63
CA TYR A 1131 -2.89 -82.17 27.06
C TYR A 1131 -4.39 -82.00 27.36
N LEU A 1132 -5.22 -81.63 26.38
CA LEU A 1132 -6.65 -81.37 26.57
C LEU A 1132 -7.50 -82.63 26.31
N LYS A 1133 -8.39 -82.96 27.26
CA LYS A 1133 -9.45 -83.97 27.07
C LYS A 1133 -10.68 -83.36 26.39
N ASP A 1134 -11.55 -84.21 25.85
CA ASP A 1134 -12.80 -83.80 25.19
C ASP A 1134 -13.68 -82.88 26.07
N GLU A 1135 -13.73 -83.14 27.39
CA GLU A 1135 -14.47 -82.32 28.36
C GLU A 1135 -13.90 -80.90 28.51
N HIS A 1136 -12.57 -80.77 28.45
CA HIS A 1136 -11.87 -79.49 28.48
C HIS A 1136 -12.12 -78.71 27.20
N ILE A 1137 -12.05 -79.37 26.03
CA ILE A 1137 -12.31 -78.77 24.71
C ILE A 1137 -13.76 -78.23 24.65
N ALA A 1138 -14.73 -79.01 25.12
CA ALA A 1138 -16.14 -78.61 25.15
C ALA A 1138 -16.39 -77.42 26.10
N SER A 1139 -15.65 -77.33 27.20
CA SER A 1139 -15.76 -76.24 28.18
C SER A 1139 -15.10 -74.95 27.69
N LEU A 1140 -13.91 -75.04 27.07
CA LEU A 1140 -13.23 -73.92 26.41
C LEU A 1140 -14.06 -73.35 25.25
N SER A 1141 -14.68 -74.22 24.44
CA SER A 1141 -15.55 -73.80 23.34
C SER A 1141 -16.71 -72.92 23.84
N ARG A 1142 -17.29 -73.25 25.00
CA ARG A 1142 -18.33 -72.42 25.65
C ARG A 1142 -17.79 -71.07 26.13
N VAL A 1143 -16.60 -71.05 26.74
CA VAL A 1143 -15.95 -69.82 27.21
C VAL A 1143 -15.60 -68.89 26.03
N PHE A 1144 -15.03 -69.42 24.95
CA PHE A 1144 -14.69 -68.63 23.77
C PHE A 1144 -15.93 -68.13 23.01
N GLN A 1145 -17.01 -68.90 22.96
CA GLN A 1145 -18.30 -68.39 22.46
C GLN A 1145 -18.87 -67.26 23.33
N ALA A 1146 -18.77 -67.34 24.65
CA ALA A 1146 -19.16 -66.28 25.56
C ALA A 1146 -18.27 -65.03 25.42
N CYS A 1147 -16.96 -65.22 25.20
CA CYS A 1147 -15.99 -64.17 24.90
C CYS A 1147 -16.37 -63.41 23.61
N ARG A 1148 -16.62 -64.12 22.50
CA ARG A 1148 -17.09 -63.49 21.25
C ARG A 1148 -18.32 -62.61 21.50
N LYS A 1149 -19.33 -63.14 22.20
CA LYS A 1149 -20.55 -62.37 22.54
C LYS A 1149 -20.24 -61.11 23.36
N PHE A 1150 -19.44 -61.23 24.41
CA PHE A 1150 -19.08 -60.12 25.31
C PHE A 1150 -18.42 -58.94 24.55
N TRP A 1151 -17.45 -59.23 23.68
CA TRP A 1151 -16.77 -58.20 22.90
C TRP A 1151 -17.65 -57.57 21.81
N TYR A 1152 -18.64 -58.27 21.25
CA TYR A 1152 -19.61 -57.67 20.32
C TYR A 1152 -20.67 -56.79 21.01
N THR A 1153 -20.95 -56.98 22.31
CA THR A 1153 -21.97 -56.20 23.06
C THR A 1153 -21.45 -54.94 23.76
N ASN A 1154 -20.15 -54.84 24.06
CA ASN A 1154 -19.57 -53.67 24.76
C ASN A 1154 -19.11 -52.52 23.83
N ASP A 1155 -19.55 -52.52 22.57
CA ASP A 1155 -19.10 -51.61 21.49
C ASP A 1155 -19.56 -50.13 21.62
N SER A 1156 -20.36 -49.78 22.61
CA SER A 1156 -21.01 -48.45 22.66
C SER A 1156 -20.29 -47.39 23.49
N GLN A 1157 -19.13 -47.65 24.10
CA GLN A 1157 -18.44 -46.64 24.92
C GLN A 1157 -16.92 -46.83 24.97
N GLY A 1158 -16.21 -46.03 24.18
CA GLY A 1158 -14.86 -45.58 24.52
C GLY A 1158 -13.72 -46.04 23.60
N ALA A 1159 -13.60 -45.42 22.42
CA ALA A 1159 -12.31 -45.29 21.74
C ALA A 1159 -12.10 -43.79 21.44
N LYS A 1160 -11.32 -43.11 22.28
CA LYS A 1160 -10.73 -41.80 21.92
C LYS A 1160 -9.41 -42.10 21.23
N GLU A 1161 -9.33 -41.79 19.94
CA GLU A 1161 -8.09 -41.81 19.18
C GLU A 1161 -7.12 -40.77 19.79
N GLU A 1162 -6.01 -41.23 20.36
CA GLU A 1162 -4.87 -40.37 20.65
C GLU A 1162 -4.17 -40.04 19.33
N HIS A 1163 -4.30 -38.79 18.89
CA HIS A 1163 -3.57 -38.23 17.78
C HIS A 1163 -2.05 -38.31 18.03
N MET A 1164 -1.33 -38.96 17.12
CA MET A 1164 0.12 -38.92 17.06
C MET A 1164 0.54 -37.54 16.53
N GLU A 1165 1.11 -36.71 17.41
CA GLU A 1165 1.65 -35.39 17.05
C GLU A 1165 2.65 -35.51 15.90
N LYS A 1166 2.46 -34.64 14.89
CA LYS A 1166 3.40 -34.46 13.78
C LYS A 1166 4.72 -33.94 14.31
N VAL A 1167 5.79 -34.59 13.84
CA VAL A 1167 7.23 -34.28 13.96
C VAL A 1167 7.50 -32.80 14.23
N MET A 1168 7.87 -32.50 15.48
CA MET A 1168 8.49 -31.24 15.90
C MET A 1168 10.01 -31.38 15.94
N ALA A 1169 10.70 -30.24 15.77
CA ALA A 1169 12.14 -30.08 15.86
C ALA A 1169 12.73 -30.79 17.09
N ILE A 1170 13.89 -31.40 16.92
CA ILE A 1170 14.64 -32.08 17.99
C ILE A 1170 14.79 -31.09 19.16
N PRO A 1171 14.21 -31.35 20.33
CA PRO A 1171 14.33 -30.44 21.46
C PRO A 1171 15.81 -30.33 21.88
N GLU A 1172 16.26 -29.12 22.22
CA GLU A 1172 17.64 -28.83 22.62
C GLU A 1172 18.08 -29.64 23.86
N ASP A 1173 17.11 -30.08 24.65
CA ASP A 1173 17.27 -30.90 25.85
C ASP A 1173 17.29 -32.41 25.52
N THR A 1174 18.41 -33.05 25.82
CA THR A 1174 18.64 -34.48 25.65
C THR A 1174 17.68 -35.36 26.43
N ALA A 1175 17.21 -34.92 27.59
CA ALA A 1175 16.25 -35.67 28.38
C ALA A 1175 14.90 -35.75 27.63
N ILE A 1176 14.46 -34.65 27.01
CA ILE A 1176 13.20 -34.57 26.26
C ILE A 1176 13.30 -35.37 24.96
N ALA A 1177 14.43 -35.28 24.24
CA ALA A 1177 14.66 -36.07 23.02
C ALA A 1177 14.69 -37.58 23.31
N CYS A 1178 15.36 -38.00 24.39
CA CYS A 1178 15.36 -39.41 24.83
C CYS A 1178 13.95 -39.88 25.20
N GLN A 1179 13.17 -39.09 25.94
CA GLN A 1179 11.79 -39.44 26.27
C GLN A 1179 10.90 -39.59 25.02
N PHE A 1180 11.03 -38.69 24.05
CA PHE A 1180 10.29 -38.76 22.80
C PHE A 1180 10.68 -39.98 21.97
N LEU A 1181 11.98 -40.25 21.81
CA LEU A 1181 12.48 -41.42 21.09
C LEU A 1181 12.09 -42.72 21.81
N MET A 1182 12.09 -42.76 23.14
CA MET A 1182 11.56 -43.90 23.91
C MET A 1182 10.07 -44.12 23.65
N LYS A 1183 9.26 -43.05 23.51
CA LYS A 1183 7.85 -43.14 23.11
C LYS A 1183 7.69 -43.69 21.68
N ILE A 1184 8.62 -43.38 20.77
CA ILE A 1184 8.67 -43.99 19.43
C ILE A 1184 9.03 -45.47 19.51
N ILE A 1185 10.06 -45.84 20.28
CA ILE A 1185 10.50 -47.24 20.45
C ILE A 1185 9.34 -48.07 20.99
N SER A 1186 8.63 -47.59 22.03
CA SER A 1186 7.50 -48.30 22.63
C SER A 1186 6.26 -48.35 21.71
N SER A 1187 5.97 -47.30 20.94
CA SER A 1187 4.82 -47.28 20.01
C SER A 1187 5.05 -48.10 18.74
N GLN A 1188 6.28 -48.22 18.24
CA GLN A 1188 6.61 -49.00 17.04
C GLN A 1188 6.78 -50.50 17.30
N THR A 1189 6.97 -50.90 18.55
CA THR A 1189 7.17 -52.31 18.96
C THR A 1189 5.96 -52.90 19.69
N CYS A 1190 4.97 -52.06 20.04
CA CYS A 1190 3.69 -52.52 20.53
C CYS A 1190 2.98 -53.36 19.45
N LEU A 1191 3.08 -54.68 19.58
CA LEU A 1191 2.18 -55.65 18.93
C LEU A 1191 0.72 -55.49 19.39
N ASP A 1192 0.42 -54.50 20.24
CA ASP A 1192 -0.88 -54.13 20.76
C ASP A 1192 -1.62 -53.12 19.84
N LYS A 1193 -1.49 -53.28 18.50
CA LYS A 1193 -2.53 -52.78 17.59
C LYS A 1193 -3.73 -53.71 17.71
N ASP A 1194 -4.72 -53.23 18.45
CA ASP A 1194 -6.03 -53.81 18.71
C ASP A 1194 -5.99 -55.22 19.32
N SER A 1195 -5.71 -55.29 20.63
CA SER A 1195 -5.77 -56.53 21.43
C SER A 1195 -7.08 -57.31 21.23
N ARG A 1196 -8.17 -56.62 20.86
CA ARG A 1196 -9.46 -57.20 20.48
C ARG A 1196 -9.40 -58.00 19.18
N ASP A 1197 -8.86 -57.44 18.10
CA ASP A 1197 -8.77 -58.08 16.78
C ASP A 1197 -7.80 -59.27 16.81
N CYS A 1198 -6.69 -59.14 17.54
CA CYS A 1198 -5.75 -60.23 17.75
C CYS A 1198 -6.36 -61.38 18.57
N THR A 1199 -7.13 -61.09 19.61
CA THR A 1199 -7.79 -62.13 20.42
C THR A 1199 -8.91 -62.82 19.63
N LEU A 1200 -9.71 -62.07 18.86
CA LEU A 1200 -10.75 -62.64 18.00
C LEU A 1200 -10.15 -63.52 16.88
N LYS A 1201 -9.11 -63.05 16.19
CA LYS A 1201 -8.37 -63.85 15.19
C LYS A 1201 -7.75 -65.11 15.80
N ALA A 1202 -7.19 -65.01 17.01
CA ALA A 1202 -6.62 -66.15 17.71
C ALA A 1202 -7.69 -67.18 18.09
N ILE A 1203 -8.90 -66.75 18.45
CA ILE A 1203 -10.04 -67.63 18.77
C ILE A 1203 -10.62 -68.32 17.51
N ASP A 1204 -10.48 -67.69 16.34
CA ASP A 1204 -10.94 -68.27 15.07
C ASP A 1204 -9.94 -69.27 14.46
N CYS A 1205 -8.66 -69.20 14.84
CA CYS A 1205 -7.57 -70.11 14.43
C CYS A 1205 -7.37 -71.29 15.39
#